data_AF-A0A9W8V8J5-F1
#
_entry.id   AF-A0A9W8V8J5-F1
#
_cell.length_a   1.000
_cell.length_b   1.000
_cell.length_c   1.000
_cell.angle_alpha   90.00
_cell.angle_beta   90.00
_cell.angle_gamma   90.00
#
_symmetry.space_group_name_H-M   'P 1'
#
loop_
_entity.id
_entity.type
_entity.pdbx_description
1 polymer ?
#
loop_
_entity_poly.entity_id
_entity_poly.type
_entity_poly.pdbx_seq_one_letter_code
_entity_poly.pdbx_strand_id
1 'polypeptide(L)'
;MAEAPLLRRLNGRPQACDPCRARKVACDHGQPTCSRCRKRRETCVYTISEPRTKKQRLRSPETSSNSTPSPSVAPGYLGFTSHNAVFEETRNSLSLVHGPALEIEPSPRRAPRARVSVIEMPSHLREMCLYVLRNLPGPRDDVISHRLHCGAEDWIMKAVEDILNTLQEDWGQYLISRDDSQLEELGLAISNNTSRPIRDEHSSAKAWTDQFTGSNIRWESIGLIWTYWDGFPRSDAPVVVKCLGYCIELVRHFTSGNDILLYLCYRRATIESVVTGDAGLTSWSYFAETVALMTFLGLHVGSDNTNYIPSLCSEHKRRITARVFTIDKVFVSFTGRPPLLSRRYFSYPLGLGISDLDLMKDQGTIKRVMATLDDNGFSPDGDILSSAVVRARMQIALIKDELLEMALSSSVKATFENLTEIKARSEKTYERFPPNLIHGIDELDDPICDVENVYVRILIRLEHLQNLFFAERLLLRLGHVDENRLLPISFEMVTLTLLFWTHQDRFADVRRDFEWLLMAFAAPGGGILCLELLRPTFRGTHPDSPKLSRSAIIQKLSLLIGFLDWVRAPAPNADLCADCKAVIQGVLDHNLNAPIAGGGALDTLDWDIPMQPDFNFDLLDTFDWLRPEQLTIPT
;
A
#
# COMPACT_ATOMS: atom_id res chain seq x y z
N MET A 1 34.54 8.41 72.53
CA MET A 1 33.23 8.93 72.05
C MET A 1 33.27 8.89 70.53
N ALA A 2 32.44 8.05 69.92
CA ALA A 2 32.49 7.78 68.48
C ALA A 2 32.14 9.03 67.66
N GLU A 3 33.02 9.45 66.75
CA GLU A 3 32.76 10.53 65.79
C GLU A 3 31.65 10.13 64.82
N ALA A 4 30.58 10.91 64.75
CA ALA A 4 29.51 10.71 63.79
C ALA A 4 30.04 10.89 62.34
N PRO A 5 29.69 9.99 61.40
CA PRO A 5 30.25 10.01 60.05
C PRO A 5 29.86 11.29 59.28
N LEU A 6 30.88 11.98 58.74
CA LEU A 6 30.69 13.18 57.92
C LEU A 6 29.90 12.86 56.65
N LEU A 7 28.80 13.60 56.43
CA LEU A 7 28.03 13.53 55.19
C LEU A 7 28.88 14.06 54.02
N ARG A 8 29.07 13.25 52.98
CA ARG A 8 29.87 13.58 51.79
C ARG A 8 28.99 13.75 50.56
N ARG A 9 29.43 14.59 49.64
CA ARG A 9 28.88 14.71 48.28
C ARG A 9 29.32 13.53 47.42
N LEU A 10 28.67 13.32 46.27
CA LEU A 10 29.07 12.33 45.25
C LEU A 10 30.53 12.46 44.79
N ASN A 11 31.15 13.63 44.93
CA ASN A 11 32.56 13.86 44.63
C ASN A 11 33.51 13.66 45.83
N GLY A 12 33.05 13.01 46.90
CA GLY A 12 33.84 12.66 48.09
C GLY A 12 34.15 13.80 49.07
N ARG A 13 33.81 15.06 48.75
CA ARG A 13 34.04 16.21 49.64
C ARG A 13 32.95 16.32 50.72
N PRO A 14 33.27 16.84 51.93
CA PRO A 14 32.29 17.09 52.98
C PRO A 14 31.16 18.01 52.50
N GLN A 15 29.91 17.65 52.81
CA GLN A 15 28.72 18.45 52.49
C GLN A 15 28.58 19.57 53.53
N ALA A 16 28.74 20.82 53.12
CA ALA A 16 28.36 21.97 53.96
C ALA A 16 26.84 21.97 54.23
N CYS A 17 26.41 22.43 55.43
CA CYS A 17 24.99 22.54 55.76
C CYS A 17 24.25 23.55 54.86
N ASP A 18 22.93 23.39 54.70
CA ASP A 18 22.09 24.18 53.81
C ASP A 18 22.14 25.70 54.11
N PRO A 19 22.12 26.16 55.39
CA PRO A 19 22.25 27.60 55.68
C PRO A 19 23.62 28.17 55.27
N CYS A 20 24.72 27.46 55.53
CA CYS A 20 26.06 27.92 55.12
C CYS A 20 26.22 27.88 53.59
N ARG A 21 25.66 26.85 52.93
CA ARG A 21 25.65 26.70 51.47
C ARG A 21 24.84 27.80 50.80
N ALA A 22 23.63 28.08 51.28
CA ALA A 22 22.77 29.15 50.76
C ALA A 22 23.43 30.52 50.85
N ARG A 23 24.19 30.76 51.93
CA ARG A 23 24.92 32.03 52.15
C ARG A 23 26.32 32.06 51.53
N LYS A 24 26.75 30.96 50.88
CA LYS A 24 28.09 30.80 50.28
C LYS A 24 29.24 31.09 51.26
N VAL A 25 29.10 30.67 52.52
CA VAL A 25 30.13 30.83 53.55
C VAL A 25 30.69 29.46 53.99
N ALA A 26 31.95 29.43 54.43
CA ALA A 26 32.59 28.20 54.90
C ALA A 26 31.83 27.55 56.07
N CYS A 27 31.65 26.23 56.01
CA CYS A 27 31.06 25.40 57.05
C CYS A 27 32.18 24.59 57.71
N ASP A 28 32.15 24.47 59.04
CA ASP A 28 33.07 23.64 59.83
C ASP A 28 32.59 22.18 59.93
N HIS A 29 31.46 21.85 59.30
CA HIS A 29 30.91 20.49 59.18
C HIS A 29 30.57 19.76 60.49
N GLY A 30 30.66 20.44 61.64
CA GLY A 30 30.29 19.87 62.94
C GLY A 30 28.81 19.46 62.98
N GLN A 31 28.53 18.19 63.30
CA GLN A 31 27.19 17.65 63.49
C GLN A 31 26.87 17.53 64.98
N PRO A 32 25.60 17.69 65.42
CA PRO A 32 24.39 17.94 64.60
C PRO A 32 24.21 19.40 64.17
N THR A 33 25.03 20.33 64.66
CA THR A 33 24.92 21.76 64.33
C THR A 33 26.31 22.38 64.25
N CYS A 34 26.63 22.96 63.09
CA CYS A 34 27.92 23.59 62.84
C CYS A 34 28.11 24.85 63.71
N SER A 35 29.35 25.23 64.02
CA SER A 35 29.66 26.33 64.93
C SER A 35 29.03 27.66 64.49
N ARG A 36 28.91 27.85 63.17
CA ARG A 36 28.34 29.06 62.58
C ARG A 36 26.82 29.15 62.73
N CYS A 37 26.11 28.05 62.49
CA CYS A 37 24.68 27.97 62.72
C CYS A 37 24.35 28.04 64.21
N ARG A 38 25.20 27.47 65.08
CA ARG A 38 25.06 27.56 66.54
C ARG A 38 25.15 29.00 67.04
N LYS A 39 26.17 29.76 66.59
CA LYS A 39 26.31 31.18 66.94
C LYS A 39 25.16 32.05 66.44
N ARG A 40 24.54 31.66 65.32
CA ARG A 40 23.43 32.41 64.70
C ARG A 40 22.05 31.96 65.12
N ARG A 41 21.94 30.91 65.95
CA ARG A 41 20.67 30.25 66.32
C ARG A 41 19.81 29.90 65.08
N GLU A 42 20.46 29.49 64.00
CA GLU A 42 19.80 29.06 62.75
C GLU A 42 19.73 27.52 62.71
N THR A 43 18.62 26.97 62.21
CA THR A 43 18.42 25.51 62.08
C THR A 43 19.42 24.92 61.09
N CYS A 44 20.33 24.07 61.59
CA CYS A 44 21.40 23.48 60.79
C CYS A 44 20.95 22.16 60.17
N VAL A 45 20.62 22.18 58.88
CA VAL A 45 20.18 20.99 58.13
C VAL A 45 21.23 20.63 57.09
N TYR A 46 21.50 19.34 56.93
CA TYR A 46 22.37 18.80 55.89
C TYR A 46 21.53 17.98 54.92
N THR A 47 21.06 18.59 53.82
CA THR A 47 20.31 17.86 52.79
C THR A 47 21.27 17.25 51.75
N ILE A 48 21.24 15.94 51.55
CA ILE A 48 21.85 15.28 50.39
C ILE A 48 20.86 15.46 49.24
N SER A 49 21.25 16.23 48.21
CA SER A 49 20.37 16.51 47.08
C SER A 49 20.51 15.41 46.03
N GLU A 50 19.44 14.68 45.72
CA GLU A 50 19.25 14.09 44.39
C GLU A 50 19.18 15.23 43.35
N PRO A 51 19.58 14.99 42.08
CA PRO A 51 19.77 16.07 41.11
C PRO A 51 18.44 16.75 40.77
N ARG A 52 18.26 17.99 41.26
CA ARG A 52 17.17 18.88 40.87
C ARG A 52 17.40 19.40 39.44
N THR A 53 16.55 19.01 38.52
CA THR A 53 16.30 19.69 37.24
C THR A 53 15.90 21.14 37.51
N LYS A 54 16.68 22.10 36.99
CA LYS A 54 16.39 23.53 37.09
C LYS A 54 15.11 23.84 36.31
N LYS A 55 14.04 24.23 37.01
CA LYS A 55 12.94 25.00 36.40
C LYS A 55 13.46 26.41 36.10
N GLN A 56 13.91 26.64 34.86
CA GLN A 56 14.02 27.99 34.33
C GLN A 56 12.60 28.53 34.11
N ARG A 57 12.22 29.54 34.89
CA ARG A 57 11.11 30.45 34.56
C ARG A 57 11.56 31.28 33.36
N LEU A 58 11.19 30.86 32.15
CA LEU A 58 11.11 31.75 31.00
C LEU A 58 9.83 32.59 31.16
N ARG A 59 10.00 33.92 31.22
CA ARG A 59 8.92 34.87 30.95
C ARG A 59 8.69 34.83 29.45
N SER A 60 7.51 34.37 29.03
CA SER A 60 7.04 34.46 27.64
C SER A 60 6.83 35.93 27.26
N PRO A 61 7.17 36.36 26.03
CA PRO A 61 6.62 37.58 25.47
C PRO A 61 5.12 37.35 25.21
N GLU A 62 4.30 38.34 25.52
CA GLU A 62 2.91 38.40 25.08
C GLU A 62 2.90 38.55 23.56
N THR A 63 2.72 37.45 22.84
CA THR A 63 2.29 37.45 21.44
C THR A 63 0.93 36.77 21.38
N SER A 64 -0.09 37.60 21.17
CA SER A 64 -1.42 37.20 20.72
C SER A 64 -1.30 36.41 19.42
N SER A 65 -1.32 35.09 19.52
CA SER A 65 -1.56 34.20 18.39
C SER A 65 -2.65 33.22 18.81
N ASN A 66 -3.77 33.27 18.09
CA ASN A 66 -4.89 32.34 18.21
C ASN A 66 -4.45 30.97 17.68
N SER A 67 -3.67 30.21 18.46
CA SER A 67 -3.35 28.82 18.13
C SER A 67 -4.42 27.91 18.74
N THR A 68 -5.31 27.39 17.89
CA THR A 68 -6.22 26.30 18.18
C THR A 68 -5.42 25.10 18.72
N PRO A 69 -5.85 24.44 19.82
CA PRO A 69 -5.11 23.30 20.35
C PRO A 69 -5.21 22.09 19.41
N SER A 70 -4.09 21.65 18.84
CA SER A 70 -4.01 20.40 18.09
C SER A 70 -4.44 19.21 18.97
N PRO A 71 -5.27 18.28 18.47
CA PRO A 71 -5.61 17.08 19.22
C PRO A 71 -4.34 16.26 19.50
N SER A 72 -4.19 15.75 20.73
CA SER A 72 -3.06 14.92 21.11
C SER A 72 -3.16 13.56 20.40
N VAL A 73 -2.52 13.44 19.25
CA VAL A 73 -2.43 12.22 18.45
C VAL A 73 -1.57 11.20 19.18
N ALA A 74 -2.12 10.01 19.45
CA ALA A 74 -1.36 8.90 20.01
C ALA A 74 -0.26 8.48 19.01
N PRO A 75 0.94 8.10 19.49
CA PRO A 75 1.96 7.56 18.59
C PRO A 75 1.42 6.29 17.91
N GLY A 76 1.68 6.15 16.60
CA GLY A 76 1.37 4.92 15.87
C GLY A 76 2.23 3.75 16.33
N TYR A 77 2.30 2.70 15.51
CA TYR A 77 3.13 1.53 15.78
C TYR A 77 4.59 1.92 16.04
N LEU A 78 5.10 1.48 17.18
CA LEU A 78 6.50 1.62 17.57
C LEU A 78 7.10 0.22 17.70
N GLY A 79 7.99 -0.13 16.76
CA GLY A 79 8.63 -1.45 16.74
C GLY A 79 9.65 -1.67 17.87
N PHE A 80 10.24 -2.87 17.90
CA PHE A 80 11.17 -3.31 18.95
C PHE A 80 12.45 -2.46 19.07
N THR A 81 12.84 -1.74 18.01
CA THR A 81 13.98 -0.81 18.02
C THR A 81 13.63 0.56 18.59
N SER A 82 12.36 0.82 18.93
CA SER A 82 11.92 2.09 19.49
C SER A 82 12.30 2.23 20.97
N HIS A 83 12.39 3.47 21.44
CA HIS A 83 12.60 3.76 22.86
C HIS A 83 11.54 3.11 23.76
N ASN A 84 10.30 2.96 23.27
CA ASN A 84 9.19 2.39 24.02
C ASN A 84 9.48 0.93 24.42
N ALA A 85 10.06 0.13 23.51
CA ALA A 85 10.39 -1.27 23.77
C ALA A 85 11.36 -1.44 24.96
N VAL A 86 12.39 -0.59 25.04
CA VAL A 86 13.36 -0.60 26.16
C VAL A 86 12.69 -0.26 27.49
N PHE A 87 11.75 0.69 27.48
CA PHE A 87 11.00 1.06 28.68
C PHE A 87 10.00 -0.02 29.10
N GLU A 88 9.35 -0.70 28.16
CA GLU A 88 8.49 -1.86 28.47
C GLU A 88 9.29 -3.05 29.01
N GLU A 89 10.47 -3.35 28.43
CA GLU A 89 11.38 -4.36 28.99
C GLU A 89 11.83 -4.01 30.41
N THR A 90 12.15 -2.74 30.64
CA THR A 90 12.50 -2.24 31.98
C THR A 90 11.31 -2.37 32.93
N ARG A 91 10.09 -2.05 32.49
CA ARG A 91 8.86 -2.20 33.27
C ARG A 91 8.61 -3.66 33.66
N ASN A 92 8.76 -4.58 32.72
CA ASN A 92 8.64 -6.02 32.93
C ASN A 92 9.74 -6.56 33.86
N SER A 93 10.96 -6.05 33.75
CA SER A 93 12.07 -6.41 34.64
C SER A 93 11.82 -5.89 36.07
N LEU A 94 11.28 -4.67 36.20
CA LEU A 94 10.94 -4.08 37.49
C LEU A 94 9.82 -4.86 38.21
N SER A 95 8.82 -5.36 37.47
CA SER A 95 7.73 -6.18 38.04
C SER A 95 8.21 -7.56 38.50
N LEU A 96 9.26 -8.11 37.88
CA LEU A 96 9.91 -9.34 38.32
C LEU A 96 10.78 -9.13 39.58
N VAL A 97 11.44 -7.98 39.72
CA VAL A 97 12.36 -7.69 40.83
C VAL A 97 11.63 -7.28 42.12
N HIS A 98 10.50 -6.57 42.02
CA HIS A 98 9.85 -5.97 43.20
C HIS A 98 8.59 -6.73 43.67
N GLY A 99 8.28 -7.91 43.11
CA GLY A 99 6.92 -8.49 43.20
C GLY A 99 5.91 -7.61 42.44
N PRO A 100 4.59 -7.81 42.55
CA PRO A 100 3.62 -6.90 41.93
C PRO A 100 3.79 -5.52 42.57
N ALA A 101 4.59 -4.67 41.94
CA ALA A 101 5.08 -3.44 42.53
C ALA A 101 4.57 -2.23 41.77
N LEU A 102 4.04 -1.32 42.59
CA LEU A 102 3.89 0.11 42.35
C LEU A 102 3.30 0.42 40.98
N GLU A 103 2.00 0.70 40.98
CA GLU A 103 1.38 1.56 39.97
C GLU A 103 2.20 2.85 39.89
N ILE A 104 3.22 2.88 39.04
CA ILE A 104 3.69 4.12 38.46
C ILE A 104 2.48 4.58 37.68
N GLU A 105 1.66 5.41 38.31
CA GLU A 105 0.52 6.03 37.65
C GLU A 105 1.06 6.58 36.34
N PRO A 106 0.58 6.10 35.18
CA PRO A 106 0.92 6.76 33.94
C PRO A 106 0.54 8.21 34.17
N SER A 107 1.53 9.14 34.11
CA SER A 107 1.32 10.59 34.23
C SER A 107 -0.02 10.87 33.60
N PRO A 108 -1.04 11.38 34.33
CA PRO A 108 -2.43 11.25 33.95
C PRO A 108 -2.50 11.62 32.48
N ARG A 109 -2.64 10.60 31.62
CA ARG A 109 -3.03 10.83 30.24
C ARG A 109 -4.34 11.51 30.48
N ARG A 110 -4.40 12.84 30.30
CA ARG A 110 -5.67 13.54 30.31
C ARG A 110 -6.47 12.71 29.34
N ALA A 111 -7.45 11.95 29.85
CA ALA A 111 -8.50 11.43 29.02
C ALA A 111 -8.87 12.64 28.15
N PRO A 112 -8.86 12.53 26.81
CA PRO A 112 -9.28 13.65 25.98
C PRO A 112 -10.59 14.07 26.60
N ARG A 113 -10.61 15.25 27.23
CA ARG A 113 -11.81 15.69 27.91
C ARG A 113 -12.81 15.67 26.76
N ALA A 114 -13.84 14.84 26.85
CA ALA A 114 -15.04 14.95 26.05
C ALA A 114 -15.75 16.24 26.50
N ARG A 115 -15.05 17.37 26.41
CA ARG A 115 -15.69 18.62 26.10
C ARG A 115 -16.06 18.45 24.64
N VAL A 116 -17.34 18.57 24.36
CA VAL A 116 -17.81 19.01 23.05
C VAL A 116 -17.16 20.37 22.83
N SER A 117 -15.87 20.38 22.47
CA SER A 117 -15.27 21.54 21.86
C SER A 117 -15.95 21.61 20.52
N VAL A 118 -16.74 22.66 20.30
CA VAL A 118 -17.16 23.06 18.96
C VAL A 118 -15.91 22.94 18.10
N ILE A 119 -15.90 22.01 17.14
CA ILE A 119 -14.79 21.83 16.22
C ILE A 119 -14.72 23.13 15.44
N GLU A 120 -13.78 24.00 15.80
CA GLU A 120 -13.52 25.20 15.03
C GLU A 120 -12.70 24.78 13.82
N MET A 121 -13.42 24.50 12.73
CA MET A 121 -12.84 24.00 11.50
C MET A 121 -12.16 25.15 10.74
N PRO A 122 -10.86 25.02 10.41
CA PRO A 122 -10.16 25.99 9.58
C PRO A 122 -10.91 26.27 8.26
N SER A 123 -10.80 27.51 7.75
CA SER A 123 -11.54 27.94 6.55
C SER A 123 -11.32 27.03 5.34
N HIS A 124 -10.08 26.57 5.12
CA HIS A 124 -9.75 25.67 4.01
C HIS A 124 -10.45 24.30 4.15
N LEU A 125 -10.53 23.73 5.35
CA LEU A 125 -11.24 22.46 5.58
C LEU A 125 -12.74 22.65 5.40
N ARG A 126 -13.29 23.80 5.81
CA ARG A 126 -14.69 24.12 5.57
C ARG A 126 -15.02 24.19 4.08
N GLU A 127 -14.14 24.78 3.27
CA GLU A 127 -14.27 24.80 1.81
C GLU A 127 -14.20 23.39 1.21
N MET A 128 -13.29 22.53 1.69
CA MET A 128 -13.22 21.12 1.29
C MET A 128 -14.51 20.37 1.62
N CYS A 129 -15.04 20.54 2.85
CA CYS A 129 -16.31 19.96 3.27
C CYS A 129 -17.44 20.34 2.31
N LEU A 130 -17.61 21.65 2.06
CA LEU A 130 -18.64 22.15 1.16
C LEU A 130 -18.46 21.63 -0.26
N TYR A 131 -17.23 21.55 -0.76
CA TYR A 131 -16.97 21.00 -2.08
C TYR A 131 -17.42 19.54 -2.20
N VAL A 132 -17.02 18.69 -1.25
CA VAL A 132 -17.42 17.27 -1.24
C VAL A 132 -18.94 17.14 -1.14
N LEU A 133 -19.55 17.85 -0.18
CA LEU A 133 -20.98 17.76 0.08
C LEU A 133 -21.84 18.33 -1.05
N ARG A 134 -21.36 19.30 -1.84
CA ARG A 134 -22.08 19.78 -3.03
C ARG A 134 -22.06 18.77 -4.16
N ASN A 135 -20.99 17.98 -4.27
CA ASN A 135 -20.81 17.00 -5.34
C ASN A 135 -21.36 15.61 -4.99
N LEU A 136 -21.77 15.35 -3.74
CA LEU A 136 -22.32 14.06 -3.33
C LEU A 136 -23.43 13.55 -4.30
N PRO A 137 -23.43 12.27 -4.66
CA PRO A 137 -24.47 11.65 -5.47
C PRO A 137 -25.88 11.95 -5.00
N GLY A 138 -26.79 12.20 -5.94
CA GLY A 138 -28.23 12.31 -5.67
C GLY A 138 -28.94 10.95 -5.73
N PRO A 139 -30.23 10.88 -5.35
CA PRO A 139 -31.00 9.63 -5.27
C PRO A 139 -31.21 8.88 -6.60
N ARG A 140 -30.90 9.54 -7.72
CA ARG A 140 -31.07 8.99 -9.07
C ARG A 140 -29.76 8.50 -9.68
N ASP A 141 -28.66 8.78 -9.02
CA ASP A 141 -27.35 8.45 -9.53
C ASP A 141 -26.96 7.06 -9.02
N ASP A 142 -26.60 6.18 -9.94
CA ASP A 142 -26.33 4.78 -9.61
C ASP A 142 -24.87 4.62 -9.18
N VAL A 143 -24.65 4.60 -7.86
CA VAL A 143 -23.32 4.48 -7.21
C VAL A 143 -22.77 3.06 -7.32
N ILE A 144 -23.65 2.06 -7.49
CA ILE A 144 -23.36 0.65 -7.25
C ILE A 144 -23.42 -0.17 -8.55
N SER A 145 -23.86 0.42 -9.67
CA SER A 145 -23.97 -0.23 -10.99
C SER A 145 -22.68 -0.84 -11.50
N HIS A 146 -21.53 -0.21 -11.22
CA HIS A 146 -20.24 -0.63 -11.78
C HIS A 146 -19.38 -1.29 -10.69
N ARG A 147 -19.39 -2.63 -10.65
CA ARG A 147 -18.68 -3.45 -9.65
C ARG A 147 -17.26 -3.86 -10.04
N LEU A 148 -16.88 -3.61 -11.29
CA LEU A 148 -15.82 -4.37 -11.97
C LEU A 148 -14.38 -3.95 -11.66
N HIS A 149 -14.17 -2.82 -10.97
CA HIS A 149 -12.81 -2.46 -10.53
C HIS A 149 -12.37 -3.34 -9.35
N CYS A 150 -11.65 -4.42 -9.65
CA CYS A 150 -10.93 -5.28 -8.71
C CYS A 150 -11.78 -5.95 -7.61
N GLY A 151 -12.97 -6.48 -7.97
CA GLY A 151 -13.79 -7.32 -7.09
C GLY A 151 -14.13 -6.63 -5.79
N ALA A 152 -15.00 -5.62 -5.88
CA ALA A 152 -15.46 -4.85 -4.73
C ALA A 152 -15.89 -5.80 -3.59
N GLU A 153 -15.39 -5.55 -2.38
CA GLU A 153 -15.79 -6.35 -1.22
C GLU A 153 -17.29 -6.10 -0.97
N ASP A 154 -18.10 -7.17 -0.93
CA ASP A 154 -19.57 -7.06 -0.90
C ASP A 154 -20.03 -6.25 0.31
N TRP A 155 -19.30 -6.36 1.42
CA TRP A 155 -19.59 -5.60 2.63
C TRP A 155 -19.38 -4.09 2.44
N ILE A 156 -18.43 -3.66 1.60
CA ILE A 156 -18.22 -2.23 1.28
C ILE A 156 -19.40 -1.72 0.46
N MET A 157 -19.85 -2.49 -0.53
CA MET A 157 -21.01 -2.12 -1.33
C MET A 157 -22.27 -2.01 -0.48
N LYS A 158 -22.48 -2.97 0.44
CA LYS A 158 -23.56 -2.92 1.42
C LYS A 158 -23.44 -1.72 2.34
N ALA A 159 -22.24 -1.40 2.82
CA ALA A 159 -22.00 -0.23 3.66
C ALA A 159 -22.28 1.08 2.90
N VAL A 160 -21.85 1.20 1.65
CA VAL A 160 -22.12 2.37 0.79
C VAL A 160 -23.62 2.55 0.57
N GLU A 161 -24.35 1.47 0.28
CA GLU A 161 -25.82 1.49 0.15
C GLU A 161 -26.47 2.02 1.44
N ASP A 162 -26.08 1.49 2.60
CA ASP A 162 -26.62 1.89 3.90
C ASP A 162 -26.27 3.36 4.23
N ILE A 163 -25.07 3.82 3.85
CA ILE A 163 -24.64 5.22 4.01
C ILE A 163 -25.52 6.15 3.16
N LEU A 164 -25.72 5.82 1.89
CA LEU A 164 -26.52 6.64 0.97
C LEU A 164 -27.99 6.71 1.41
N ASN A 165 -28.56 5.58 1.83
CA ASN A 165 -29.92 5.54 2.36
C ASN A 165 -30.06 6.44 3.60
N THR A 166 -29.12 6.35 4.54
CA THR A 166 -29.13 7.20 5.73
C THR A 166 -28.97 8.68 5.37
N LEU A 167 -28.06 9.03 4.45
CA LEU A 167 -27.88 10.41 4.00
C LEU A 167 -29.18 10.97 3.39
N GLN A 168 -29.90 10.15 2.63
CA GLN A 168 -31.14 10.55 2.02
C GLN A 168 -32.29 10.68 3.02
N GLU A 169 -32.38 9.77 4.00
CA GLU A 169 -33.40 9.78 5.05
C GLU A 169 -33.21 10.96 6.02
N ASP A 170 -31.99 11.14 6.53
CA ASP A 170 -31.70 12.11 7.60
C ASP A 170 -31.38 13.50 7.05
N TRP A 171 -30.77 13.60 5.86
CA TRP A 171 -30.22 14.84 5.30
C TRP A 171 -30.67 15.13 3.86
N GLY A 172 -31.64 14.39 3.32
CA GLY A 172 -32.06 14.51 1.93
C GLY A 172 -32.49 15.93 1.53
N GLN A 173 -33.15 16.68 2.41
CA GLN A 173 -33.52 18.07 2.12
C GLN A 173 -32.30 18.98 1.93
N TYR A 174 -31.23 18.76 2.70
CA TYR A 174 -30.00 19.55 2.65
C TYR A 174 -29.22 19.23 1.38
N LEU A 175 -29.19 17.95 1.00
CA LEU A 175 -28.57 17.49 -0.24
C LEU A 175 -29.37 17.88 -1.49
N ILE A 176 -30.68 18.13 -1.38
CA ILE A 176 -31.50 18.66 -2.48
C ILE A 176 -31.31 20.16 -2.64
N SER A 177 -31.34 20.94 -1.54
CA SER A 177 -31.19 22.40 -1.60
C SER A 177 -29.77 22.83 -1.99
N ARG A 178 -28.76 22.06 -1.53
CA ARG A 178 -27.33 22.40 -1.60
C ARG A 178 -27.01 23.79 -1.04
N ASP A 179 -27.81 24.26 -0.08
CA ASP A 179 -27.55 25.53 0.61
C ASP A 179 -26.33 25.42 1.53
N ASP A 180 -25.42 26.39 1.43
CA ASP A 180 -24.15 26.34 2.14
C ASP A 180 -24.32 26.28 3.67
N SER A 181 -25.30 26.98 4.24
CA SER A 181 -25.50 26.97 5.70
C SER A 181 -25.96 25.60 6.20
N GLN A 182 -26.80 24.94 5.41
CA GLN A 182 -27.27 23.57 5.66
C GLN A 182 -26.14 22.55 5.49
N LEU A 183 -25.35 22.67 4.41
CA LEU A 183 -24.21 21.79 4.18
C LEU A 183 -23.10 21.99 5.21
N GLU A 184 -22.91 23.20 5.76
CA GLU A 184 -22.00 23.44 6.88
C GLU A 184 -22.48 22.71 8.15
N GLU A 185 -23.78 22.69 8.44
CA GLU A 185 -24.35 21.92 9.57
C GLU A 185 -24.11 20.41 9.41
N LEU A 186 -24.38 19.86 8.22
CA LEU A 186 -24.09 18.46 7.88
C LEU A 186 -22.59 18.16 8.00
N GLY A 187 -21.74 19.02 7.43
CA GLY A 187 -20.28 18.89 7.50
C GLY A 187 -19.76 18.88 8.94
N LEU A 188 -20.35 19.69 9.82
CA LEU A 188 -20.01 19.70 11.25
C LEU A 188 -20.44 18.39 11.94
N ALA A 189 -21.63 17.86 11.64
CA ALA A 189 -22.08 16.58 12.18
C ALA A 189 -21.15 15.41 11.77
N ILE A 190 -20.80 15.33 10.48
CA ILE A 190 -19.86 14.33 9.95
C ILE A 190 -18.47 14.49 10.58
N SER A 191 -17.98 15.72 10.72
CA SER A 191 -16.68 16.02 11.35
C SER A 191 -16.66 15.61 12.83
N ASN A 192 -17.74 15.87 13.56
CA ASN A 192 -17.88 15.43 14.96
C ASN A 192 -17.83 13.91 15.08
N ASN A 193 -18.46 13.17 14.16
CA ASN A 193 -18.38 11.70 14.13
C ASN A 193 -16.98 11.19 13.77
N THR A 194 -16.28 11.88 12.87
CA THR A 194 -14.89 11.58 12.45
C THR A 194 -13.89 11.77 13.59
N SER A 195 -14.14 12.74 14.48
CA SER A 195 -13.30 12.97 15.67
C SER A 195 -13.32 11.83 16.71
N ARG A 196 -14.27 10.89 16.58
CA ARG A 196 -14.39 9.72 17.45
C ARG A 196 -13.58 8.56 16.85
N PRO A 197 -12.73 7.88 17.65
CA PRO A 197 -11.90 6.79 17.14
C PRO A 197 -12.75 5.59 16.69
N ILE A 198 -12.35 4.96 15.59
CA ILE A 198 -12.84 3.63 15.17
C ILE A 198 -12.12 2.59 16.02
N ARG A 199 -12.86 1.62 16.55
CA ARG A 199 -12.33 0.52 17.35
C ARG A 199 -12.45 -0.79 16.61
N ASP A 200 -11.49 -1.66 16.84
CA ASP A 200 -11.55 -3.05 16.44
C ASP A 200 -12.70 -3.72 17.17
N GLU A 201 -13.71 -4.15 16.41
CA GLU A 201 -14.90 -4.80 16.91
C GLU A 201 -15.02 -6.18 16.25
N HIS A 202 -15.07 -7.22 17.08
CA HIS A 202 -15.00 -8.61 16.64
C HIS A 202 -16.27 -9.40 16.97
N SER A 203 -17.21 -8.82 17.73
CA SER A 203 -18.45 -9.50 18.13
C SER A 203 -19.38 -9.79 16.95
N SER A 204 -19.56 -8.81 16.04
CA SER A 204 -20.36 -8.95 14.83
C SER A 204 -19.92 -7.95 13.77
N ALA A 205 -20.18 -8.26 12.49
CA ALA A 205 -19.97 -7.33 11.38
C ALA A 205 -20.74 -6.02 11.59
N LYS A 206 -22.02 -6.12 11.98
CA LYS A 206 -22.88 -4.96 12.21
C LYS A 206 -22.32 -4.03 13.29
N ALA A 207 -21.85 -4.56 14.42
CA ALA A 207 -21.26 -3.74 15.48
C ALA A 207 -20.01 -2.98 15.02
N TRP A 208 -19.24 -3.55 14.09
CA TRP A 208 -18.11 -2.86 13.47
C TRP A 208 -18.57 -1.79 12.47
N THR A 209 -19.47 -2.13 11.54
CA THR A 209 -19.96 -1.18 10.52
C THR A 209 -20.78 -0.04 11.10
N ASP A 210 -21.58 -0.27 12.15
CA ASP A 210 -22.39 0.76 12.83
C ASP A 210 -21.53 1.90 13.40
N GLN A 211 -20.21 1.72 13.52
CA GLN A 211 -19.30 2.81 13.90
C GLN A 211 -19.16 3.88 12.81
N PHE A 212 -19.43 3.56 11.54
CA PHE A 212 -19.25 4.47 10.39
C PHE A 212 -20.43 4.45 9.40
N THR A 213 -21.55 3.83 9.76
CA THR A 213 -22.82 3.89 9.02
C THR A 213 -23.92 4.46 9.92
N GLY A 214 -25.14 4.66 9.37
CA GLY A 214 -26.26 5.22 10.12
C GLY A 214 -25.94 6.61 10.69
N SER A 215 -26.38 6.88 11.92
CA SER A 215 -26.11 8.16 12.60
C SER A 215 -24.62 8.43 12.90
N ASN A 216 -23.73 7.45 12.66
CA ASN A 216 -22.28 7.58 12.83
C ASN A 216 -21.53 7.83 11.52
N ILE A 217 -22.21 8.21 10.43
CA ILE A 217 -21.57 8.65 9.19
C ILE A 217 -20.48 9.69 9.48
N ARG A 218 -19.31 9.47 8.88
CA ARG A 218 -18.07 10.22 9.06
C ARG A 218 -17.39 10.43 7.71
N TRP A 219 -16.29 11.18 7.68
CA TRP A 219 -15.61 11.50 6.41
C TRP A 219 -15.04 10.25 5.72
N GLU A 220 -14.70 9.20 6.48
CA GLU A 220 -14.38 7.89 5.92
C GLU A 220 -15.57 7.29 5.14
N SER A 221 -16.78 7.37 5.70
CA SER A 221 -18.02 6.89 5.08
C SER A 221 -18.29 7.62 3.76
N ILE A 222 -18.13 8.94 3.76
CA ILE A 222 -18.27 9.76 2.55
C ILE A 222 -17.20 9.39 1.52
N GLY A 223 -15.95 9.15 1.97
CA GLY A 223 -14.87 8.68 1.12
C GLY A 223 -15.18 7.35 0.43
N LEU A 224 -15.84 6.40 1.13
CA LEU A 224 -16.19 5.10 0.55
C LEU A 224 -17.10 5.21 -0.68
N ILE A 225 -18.02 6.18 -0.68
CA ILE A 225 -18.90 6.47 -1.84
C ILE A 225 -18.05 6.77 -3.09
N TRP A 226 -16.96 7.53 -2.93
CA TRP A 226 -16.08 7.94 -4.03
C TRP A 226 -15.10 6.86 -4.49
N THR A 227 -14.99 5.73 -3.78
CA THR A 227 -14.02 4.70 -4.15
C THR A 227 -14.43 3.89 -5.38
N TYR A 228 -15.72 3.67 -5.62
CA TYR A 228 -16.23 2.89 -6.76
C TYR A 228 -17.03 3.73 -7.76
N TRP A 229 -17.10 5.03 -7.52
CA TRP A 229 -17.79 5.99 -8.38
C TRP A 229 -16.96 6.30 -9.62
N ASP A 230 -16.86 5.36 -10.56
CA ASP A 230 -15.98 5.52 -11.72
C ASP A 230 -16.63 5.22 -13.08
N GLY A 231 -17.94 5.37 -13.23
CA GLY A 231 -18.56 4.86 -14.46
C GLY A 231 -19.91 5.40 -14.90
N PHE A 232 -20.54 6.33 -14.18
CA PHE A 232 -21.74 6.93 -14.74
C PHE A 232 -21.35 7.73 -16.00
N PRO A 233 -22.11 7.69 -17.11
CA PRO A 233 -21.84 8.50 -18.32
C PRO A 233 -21.87 10.03 -18.10
N ARG A 234 -21.90 10.50 -16.85
CA ARG A 234 -21.93 11.91 -16.42
C ARG A 234 -20.97 12.25 -15.27
N SER A 235 -20.20 11.31 -14.71
CA SER A 235 -19.26 11.61 -13.62
C SER A 235 -17.88 12.00 -14.17
N ASP A 236 -17.47 13.24 -13.93
CA ASP A 236 -16.15 13.75 -14.28
C ASP A 236 -15.07 13.14 -13.36
N ALA A 237 -14.20 12.26 -13.86
CA ALA A 237 -13.18 11.56 -13.06
C ALA A 237 -12.31 12.49 -12.17
N PRO A 238 -11.88 13.69 -12.63
CA PRO A 238 -11.25 14.70 -11.78
C PRO A 238 -12.05 15.10 -10.54
N VAL A 239 -13.39 15.16 -10.62
CA VAL A 239 -14.25 15.48 -9.47
C VAL A 239 -14.20 14.35 -8.44
N VAL A 240 -14.22 13.10 -8.89
CA VAL A 240 -14.12 11.90 -8.03
C VAL A 240 -12.80 11.89 -7.28
N VAL A 241 -11.69 12.02 -8.01
CA VAL A 241 -10.33 12.10 -7.46
C VAL A 241 -10.24 13.21 -6.42
N LYS A 242 -10.76 14.40 -6.75
CA LYS A 242 -10.73 15.56 -5.86
C LYS A 242 -11.58 15.37 -4.61
N CYS A 243 -12.79 14.83 -4.74
CA CYS A 243 -13.67 14.56 -3.60
C CYS A 243 -13.07 13.50 -2.67
N LEU A 244 -12.56 12.40 -3.21
CA LEU A 244 -11.86 11.38 -2.43
C LEU A 244 -10.62 11.96 -1.72
N GLY A 245 -9.84 12.79 -2.43
CA GLY A 245 -8.70 13.50 -1.86
C GLY A 245 -9.09 14.39 -0.68
N TYR A 246 -10.15 15.18 -0.82
CA TYR A 246 -10.67 16.02 0.26
C TYR A 246 -11.23 15.21 1.44
N CYS A 247 -11.92 14.09 1.20
CA CYS A 247 -12.32 13.19 2.28
C CYS A 247 -11.10 12.71 3.08
N ILE A 248 -10.01 12.30 2.41
CA ILE A 248 -8.79 11.84 3.10
C ILE A 248 -8.15 12.95 3.94
N GLU A 249 -8.04 14.17 3.40
CA GLU A 249 -7.50 15.31 4.15
C GLU A 249 -8.36 15.68 5.37
N LEU A 250 -9.68 15.62 5.21
CA LEU A 250 -10.63 15.84 6.31
C LEU A 250 -10.48 14.77 7.40
N VAL A 251 -10.36 13.49 7.02
CA VAL A 251 -10.12 12.40 7.98
C VAL A 251 -8.79 12.60 8.72
N ARG A 252 -7.70 12.89 8.00
CA ARG A 252 -6.35 13.13 8.57
C ARG A 252 -6.32 14.29 9.57
N HIS A 253 -7.22 15.26 9.44
CA HIS A 253 -7.34 16.34 10.41
C HIS A 253 -7.85 15.86 11.79
N PHE A 254 -8.72 14.86 11.81
CA PHE A 254 -9.42 14.41 13.01
C PHE A 254 -8.87 13.13 13.63
N THR A 255 -8.21 12.28 12.84
CA THR A 255 -7.65 11.01 13.30
C THR A 255 -6.23 10.80 12.80
N SER A 256 -5.46 10.05 13.59
CA SER A 256 -4.10 9.61 13.26
C SER A 256 -4.10 8.51 12.18
N GLY A 257 -5.22 7.82 12.01
CA GLY A 257 -5.39 6.74 11.04
C GLY A 257 -6.29 5.62 11.54
N ASN A 258 -6.88 4.90 10.58
CA ASN A 258 -7.62 3.65 10.77
C ASN A 258 -7.56 2.84 9.47
N ASP A 259 -8.03 1.60 9.49
CA ASP A 259 -8.07 0.69 8.36
C ASP A 259 -8.99 1.16 7.22
N ILE A 260 -10.07 1.88 7.51
CA ILE A 260 -10.92 2.50 6.48
C ILE A 260 -10.16 3.63 5.76
N LEU A 261 -9.44 4.49 6.49
CA LEU A 261 -8.58 5.52 5.89
C LEU A 261 -7.49 4.87 5.02
N LEU A 262 -6.88 3.77 5.47
CA LEU A 262 -5.92 3.03 4.68
C LEU A 262 -6.55 2.53 3.36
N TYR A 263 -7.77 2.01 3.43
CA TYR A 263 -8.53 1.60 2.25
C TYR A 263 -8.78 2.78 1.29
N LEU A 264 -9.16 3.96 1.81
CA LEU A 264 -9.33 5.17 0.99
C LEU A 264 -8.02 5.61 0.32
N CYS A 265 -6.91 5.61 1.06
CA CYS A 265 -5.59 5.94 0.51
C CYS A 265 -5.18 4.98 -0.61
N TYR A 266 -5.38 3.67 -0.40
CA TYR A 266 -5.18 2.64 -1.42
C TYR A 266 -5.99 2.94 -2.69
N ARG A 267 -7.30 3.21 -2.54
CA ARG A 267 -8.17 3.50 -3.69
C ARG A 267 -7.81 4.80 -4.39
N ARG A 268 -7.41 5.84 -3.65
CA ARG A 268 -6.91 7.11 -4.23
C ARG A 268 -5.68 6.86 -5.09
N ALA A 269 -4.72 6.08 -4.63
CA ALA A 269 -3.53 5.77 -5.40
C ALA A 269 -3.86 5.00 -6.70
N THR A 270 -4.79 4.03 -6.64
CA THR A 270 -5.24 3.30 -7.84
C THR A 270 -5.98 4.19 -8.84
N ILE A 271 -6.91 5.03 -8.38
CA ILE A 271 -7.66 5.93 -9.28
C ILE A 271 -6.73 6.99 -9.89
N GLU A 272 -5.77 7.51 -9.10
CA GLU A 272 -4.79 8.47 -9.60
C GLU A 272 -3.92 7.89 -10.73
N SER A 273 -3.57 6.60 -10.66
CA SER A 273 -2.78 5.96 -11.71
C SER A 273 -3.56 5.81 -13.02
N VAL A 274 -4.87 5.57 -12.94
CA VAL A 274 -5.79 5.57 -14.09
C VAL A 274 -6.02 6.97 -14.68
N VAL A 275 -5.68 8.05 -13.98
CA VAL A 275 -5.84 9.43 -14.47
C VAL A 275 -4.52 10.01 -14.98
N THR A 276 -3.42 9.80 -14.25
CA THR A 276 -2.12 10.45 -14.51
C THR A 276 -1.05 9.51 -15.07
N GLY A 277 -1.33 8.20 -15.11
CA GLY A 277 -0.37 7.16 -15.49
C GLY A 277 0.35 6.54 -14.30
N ASP A 278 0.78 5.30 -14.48
CA ASP A 278 1.39 4.48 -13.43
C ASP A 278 2.83 4.92 -13.11
N ALA A 279 3.53 5.50 -14.08
CA ALA A 279 4.88 6.05 -13.88
C ALA A 279 4.91 7.43 -13.20
N GLY A 280 3.73 8.08 -13.07
CA GLY A 280 3.59 9.45 -12.58
C GLY A 280 4.08 9.66 -11.13
N LEU A 281 4.66 10.83 -10.86
CA LEU A 281 5.13 11.19 -9.51
C LEU A 281 3.99 11.23 -8.49
N THR A 282 2.81 11.72 -8.89
CA THR A 282 1.64 11.82 -8.01
C THR A 282 1.14 10.44 -7.59
N SER A 283 0.95 9.52 -8.55
CA SER A 283 0.62 8.11 -8.32
C SER A 283 1.60 7.47 -7.32
N TRP A 284 2.90 7.63 -7.57
CA TRP A 284 3.95 7.12 -6.69
C TRP A 284 3.89 7.70 -5.28
N SER A 285 3.65 9.01 -5.15
CA SER A 285 3.60 9.70 -3.86
C SER A 285 2.40 9.26 -3.02
N TYR A 286 1.21 9.15 -3.60
CA TYR A 286 0.04 8.64 -2.89
C TYR A 286 0.19 7.18 -2.47
N PHE A 287 0.85 6.37 -3.30
CA PHE A 287 1.12 5.00 -2.94
C PHE A 287 2.14 4.90 -1.79
N ALA A 288 3.19 5.73 -1.79
CA ALA A 288 4.14 5.85 -0.68
C ALA A 288 3.45 6.26 0.64
N GLU A 289 2.54 7.23 0.59
CA GLU A 289 1.71 7.61 1.74
C GLU A 289 0.84 6.46 2.25
N THR A 290 0.32 5.62 1.35
CA THR A 290 -0.48 4.44 1.69
C THR A 290 0.36 3.40 2.45
N VAL A 291 1.57 3.10 1.98
CA VAL A 291 2.51 2.19 2.66
C VAL A 291 2.95 2.78 4.01
N ALA A 292 3.20 4.08 4.08
CA ALA A 292 3.52 4.77 5.33
C ALA A 292 2.37 4.68 6.35
N LEU A 293 1.12 4.86 5.92
CA LEU A 293 -0.03 4.69 6.79
C LEU A 293 -0.20 3.24 7.26
N MET A 294 -0.05 2.25 6.36
CA MET A 294 -0.12 0.83 6.71
C MET A 294 0.93 0.46 7.77
N THR A 295 2.16 0.93 7.61
CA THR A 295 3.25 0.68 8.57
C THR A 295 3.06 1.44 9.88
N PHE A 296 2.56 2.67 9.83
CA PHE A 296 2.15 3.45 11.01
C PHE A 296 1.04 2.76 11.81
N LEU A 297 0.09 2.09 11.16
CA LEU A 297 -0.95 1.30 11.81
C LEU A 297 -0.44 -0.06 12.34
N GLY A 298 0.83 -0.41 12.10
CA GLY A 298 1.42 -1.67 12.52
C GLY A 298 0.98 -2.88 11.68
N LEU A 299 0.29 -2.65 10.56
CA LEU A 299 -0.27 -3.72 9.74
C LEU A 299 0.78 -4.46 8.88
N HIS A 300 2.05 -4.11 8.97
CA HIS A 300 3.14 -4.86 8.34
C HIS A 300 3.66 -6.02 9.22
N VAL A 301 3.38 -5.99 10.53
CA VAL A 301 3.82 -7.02 11.48
C VAL A 301 2.61 -7.67 12.12
N GLY A 302 2.44 -8.97 11.88
CA GLY A 302 1.40 -9.78 12.51
C GLY A 302 1.97 -10.67 13.61
N SER A 303 1.11 -11.14 14.51
CA SER A 303 1.43 -12.24 15.42
C SER A 303 0.64 -13.48 15.02
N ASP A 304 1.32 -14.63 14.98
CA ASP A 304 0.67 -15.92 14.76
C ASP A 304 -0.16 -16.28 15.99
N ASN A 305 -1.48 -16.17 15.86
CA ASN A 305 -2.43 -16.58 16.89
C ASN A 305 -3.05 -17.93 16.51
N THR A 306 -2.63 -19.00 17.20
CA THR A 306 -3.19 -20.35 17.02
C THR A 306 -4.69 -20.43 17.31
N ASN A 307 -5.22 -19.48 18.09
CA ASN A 307 -6.65 -19.38 18.42
C ASN A 307 -7.33 -18.25 17.64
N TYR A 308 -6.86 -17.94 16.44
CA TYR A 308 -7.46 -16.92 15.59
C TYR A 308 -8.93 -17.25 15.28
N ILE A 309 -9.82 -16.29 15.53
CA ILE A 309 -11.22 -16.36 15.15
C ILE A 309 -11.47 -15.20 14.18
N PRO A 310 -11.86 -15.48 12.92
CA PRO A 310 -12.10 -14.43 11.95
C PRO A 310 -13.34 -13.61 12.31
N SER A 311 -13.27 -12.31 12.04
CA SER A 311 -14.39 -11.37 11.99
C SER A 311 -14.27 -10.52 10.73
N LEU A 312 -15.34 -9.81 10.35
CA LEU A 312 -15.28 -8.88 9.21
C LEU A 312 -14.13 -7.87 9.37
N CYS A 313 -13.98 -7.29 10.56
CA CYS A 313 -12.88 -6.36 10.88
C CYS A 313 -11.49 -7.00 10.69
N SER A 314 -11.25 -8.20 11.23
CA SER A 314 -9.93 -8.81 11.16
C SER A 314 -9.57 -9.28 9.74
N GLU A 315 -10.55 -9.82 9.00
CA GLU A 315 -10.36 -10.24 7.62
C GLU A 315 -10.20 -9.05 6.67
N HIS A 316 -10.93 -7.96 6.87
CA HIS A 316 -10.73 -6.71 6.11
C HIS A 316 -9.29 -6.21 6.25
N LYS A 317 -8.76 -6.14 7.48
CA LYS A 317 -7.37 -5.74 7.72
C LYS A 317 -6.35 -6.60 7.00
N ARG A 318 -6.53 -7.93 7.02
CA ARG A 318 -5.66 -8.87 6.27
C ARG A 318 -5.72 -8.62 4.77
N ARG A 319 -6.92 -8.37 4.23
CA ARG A 319 -7.12 -8.15 2.80
C ARG A 319 -6.56 -6.81 2.33
N ILE A 320 -6.84 -5.70 3.02
CA ILE A 320 -6.30 -4.39 2.62
C ILE A 320 -4.77 -4.37 2.71
N THR A 321 -4.21 -4.99 3.75
CA THR A 321 -2.75 -5.13 3.90
C THR A 321 -2.14 -5.92 2.75
N ALA A 322 -2.73 -7.06 2.39
CA ALA A 322 -2.28 -7.87 1.27
C ALA A 322 -2.41 -7.13 -0.08
N ARG A 323 -3.48 -6.35 -0.28
CA ARG A 323 -3.67 -5.50 -1.47
C ARG A 323 -2.59 -4.43 -1.57
N VAL A 324 -2.31 -3.71 -0.49
CA VAL A 324 -1.24 -2.69 -0.46
C VAL A 324 0.11 -3.32 -0.75
N PHE A 325 0.48 -4.44 -0.12
CA PHE A 325 1.73 -5.12 -0.42
C PHE A 325 1.81 -5.59 -1.88
N THR A 326 0.73 -6.15 -2.42
CA THR A 326 0.67 -6.64 -3.82
C THR A 326 0.89 -5.50 -4.81
N ILE A 327 0.17 -4.38 -4.64
CA ILE A 327 0.29 -3.23 -5.54
C ILE A 327 1.67 -2.57 -5.46
N ASP A 328 2.36 -2.60 -4.31
CA ASP A 328 3.76 -2.16 -4.23
C ASP A 328 4.62 -2.90 -5.25
N LYS A 329 4.43 -4.22 -5.38
CA LYS A 329 5.20 -5.05 -6.33
C LYS A 329 4.77 -4.83 -7.77
N VAL A 330 3.51 -4.48 -8.01
CA VAL A 330 3.02 -4.08 -9.34
C VAL A 330 3.72 -2.79 -9.78
N PHE A 331 3.73 -1.74 -8.94
CA PHE A 331 4.40 -0.48 -9.24
C PHE A 331 5.91 -0.64 -9.45
N VAL A 332 6.57 -1.45 -8.62
CA VAL A 332 8.00 -1.74 -8.76
C VAL A 332 8.29 -2.46 -10.07
N SER A 333 7.49 -3.46 -10.43
CA SER A 333 7.67 -4.19 -11.69
C SER A 333 7.41 -3.32 -12.91
N PHE A 334 6.50 -2.34 -12.77
CA PHE A 334 6.17 -1.38 -13.81
C PHE A 334 7.22 -0.28 -13.94
N THR A 335 7.87 0.17 -12.86
CA THR A 335 8.74 1.36 -12.91
C THR A 335 10.23 1.06 -12.71
N GLY A 336 10.59 -0.16 -12.31
CA GLY A 336 11.96 -0.49 -11.91
C GLY A 336 12.44 0.19 -10.61
N ARG A 337 11.60 1.00 -9.96
CA ARG A 337 11.93 1.68 -8.69
C ARG A 337 12.01 0.69 -7.53
N PRO A 338 12.82 0.93 -6.49
CA PRO A 338 12.88 0.03 -5.33
C PRO A 338 11.51 -0.13 -4.63
N PRO A 339 11.23 -1.30 -4.03
CA PRO A 339 10.01 -1.52 -3.26
C PRO A 339 9.95 -0.62 -2.03
N LEU A 340 8.75 -0.10 -1.72
CA LEU A 340 8.52 0.71 -0.52
C LEU A 340 8.50 -0.15 0.75
N LEU A 341 8.13 -1.43 0.64
CA LEU A 341 8.15 -2.36 1.76
C LEU A 341 8.63 -3.76 1.34
N SER A 342 9.85 -4.14 1.72
CA SER A 342 10.37 -5.49 1.49
C SER A 342 9.63 -6.54 2.32
N ARG A 343 9.48 -7.77 1.77
CA ARG A 343 8.98 -8.94 2.50
C ARG A 343 9.76 -9.23 3.80
N ARG A 344 11.03 -8.80 3.89
CA ARG A 344 11.88 -8.97 5.08
C ARG A 344 11.34 -8.24 6.32
N TYR A 345 10.53 -7.21 6.10
CA TYR A 345 9.89 -6.42 7.15
C TYR A 345 8.37 -6.61 7.16
N PHE A 346 7.87 -7.63 6.47
CA PHE A 346 6.46 -7.94 6.34
C PHE A 346 6.17 -9.35 6.85
N SER A 347 5.27 -9.46 7.82
CA SER A 347 4.87 -10.73 8.45
C SER A 347 3.37 -10.79 8.74
N TYR A 348 2.57 -9.91 8.11
CA TYR A 348 1.14 -9.89 8.36
C TYR A 348 0.45 -11.12 7.73
N PRO A 349 -0.44 -11.81 8.46
CA PRO A 349 -1.06 -13.04 7.98
C PRO A 349 -2.02 -12.79 6.81
N LEU A 350 -2.09 -13.76 5.90
CA LEU A 350 -3.01 -13.75 4.77
C LEU A 350 -4.47 -13.92 5.23
N GLY A 351 -5.39 -13.23 4.54
CA GLY A 351 -6.83 -13.40 4.74
C GLY A 351 -7.31 -14.80 4.38
N LEU A 352 -8.33 -15.30 5.07
CA LEU A 352 -8.96 -16.58 4.81
C LEU A 352 -9.94 -16.48 3.63
N GLY A 353 -10.12 -17.59 2.92
CA GLY A 353 -11.07 -17.75 1.82
C GLY A 353 -12.53 -17.79 2.26
N ILE A 354 -12.97 -16.82 3.06
CA ILE A 354 -14.35 -16.70 3.58
C ILE A 354 -15.05 -15.56 2.84
N SER A 355 -16.27 -15.79 2.34
CA SER A 355 -17.05 -14.75 1.66
C SER A 355 -17.40 -13.60 2.61
N ASP A 356 -17.57 -12.39 2.07
CA ASP A 356 -18.03 -11.23 2.85
C ASP A 356 -19.43 -11.45 3.43
N LEU A 357 -20.30 -12.10 2.66
CA LEU A 357 -21.64 -12.48 3.09
C LEU A 357 -21.60 -13.40 4.31
N ASP A 358 -20.64 -14.33 4.39
CA ASP A 358 -20.49 -15.20 5.56
C ASP A 358 -19.86 -14.48 6.75
N LEU A 359 -18.93 -13.56 6.52
CA LEU A 359 -18.38 -12.70 7.58
C LEU A 359 -19.42 -11.74 8.17
N MET A 360 -20.47 -11.42 7.41
CA MET A 360 -21.61 -10.62 7.87
C MET A 360 -22.66 -11.40 8.68
N LYS A 361 -22.56 -12.74 8.72
CA LYS A 361 -23.45 -13.61 9.52
C LYS A 361 -22.95 -13.75 10.97
N ASP A 362 -23.44 -14.75 11.68
CA ASP A 362 -23.08 -15.04 13.06
C ASP A 362 -21.74 -15.81 13.20
N GLN A 363 -21.14 -15.73 14.39
CA GLN A 363 -19.89 -16.41 14.73
C GLN A 363 -19.93 -17.94 14.55
N GLY A 364 -21.10 -18.58 14.68
CA GLY A 364 -21.25 -20.01 14.44
C GLY A 364 -21.14 -20.35 12.95
N THR A 365 -21.69 -19.52 12.07
CA THR A 365 -21.52 -19.65 10.62
C THR A 365 -20.09 -19.43 10.19
N ILE A 366 -19.43 -18.38 10.68
CA ILE A 366 -18.02 -18.09 10.39
C ILE A 366 -17.12 -19.28 10.77
N LYS A 367 -17.29 -19.86 11.97
CA LYS A 367 -16.51 -21.03 12.41
C LYS A 367 -16.74 -22.27 11.56
N ARG A 368 -17.97 -22.49 11.08
CA ARG A 368 -18.28 -23.62 10.19
C ARG A 368 -17.58 -23.48 8.85
N VAL A 369 -17.65 -22.30 8.22
CA VAL A 369 -16.96 -22.03 6.94
C VAL A 369 -15.43 -22.10 7.11
N MET A 370 -14.90 -21.57 8.22
CA MET A 370 -13.46 -21.68 8.50
C MET A 370 -12.99 -23.14 8.58
N ALA A 371 -13.84 -24.06 9.08
CA ALA A 371 -13.49 -25.47 9.21
C ALA A 371 -13.54 -26.24 7.88
N THR A 372 -14.10 -25.67 6.81
CA THR A 372 -14.13 -26.30 5.48
C THR A 372 -12.97 -25.88 4.59
N LEU A 373 -12.17 -24.88 5.00
CA LEU A 373 -11.04 -24.39 4.22
C LEU A 373 -9.94 -25.45 4.11
N ASP A 374 -9.20 -25.41 3.01
CA ASP A 374 -8.02 -26.26 2.81
C ASP A 374 -6.82 -25.81 3.67
N ASP A 375 -5.74 -26.59 3.66
CA ASP A 375 -4.50 -26.28 4.40
C ASP A 375 -3.85 -24.95 3.96
N ASN A 376 -4.18 -24.48 2.75
CA ASN A 376 -3.75 -23.21 2.21
C ASN A 376 -4.78 -22.10 2.43
N GLY A 377 -5.85 -22.30 3.20
CA GLY A 377 -6.86 -21.31 3.55
C GLY A 377 -7.82 -20.92 2.42
N PHE A 378 -7.94 -21.71 1.35
CA PHE A 378 -8.92 -21.52 0.28
C PHE A 378 -10.23 -22.26 0.58
N SER A 379 -11.33 -21.73 0.05
CA SER A 379 -12.61 -22.46 0.07
C SER A 379 -12.58 -23.60 -0.94
N PRO A 380 -13.15 -24.77 -0.62
CA PRO A 380 -13.39 -25.84 -1.60
C PRO A 380 -14.53 -25.50 -2.57
N ASP A 381 -15.31 -24.45 -2.30
CA ASP A 381 -16.40 -24.00 -3.16
C ASP A 381 -15.86 -23.49 -4.51
N GLY A 382 -16.61 -23.73 -5.59
CA GLY A 382 -16.20 -23.38 -6.95
C GLY A 382 -16.28 -21.88 -7.28
N ASP A 383 -16.76 -21.04 -6.37
CA ASP A 383 -16.96 -19.61 -6.60
C ASP A 383 -15.65 -18.81 -6.45
N ILE A 384 -15.41 -17.83 -7.32
CA ILE A 384 -14.25 -16.94 -7.21
C ILE A 384 -14.52 -15.88 -6.15
N LEU A 385 -14.05 -16.12 -4.93
CA LEU A 385 -14.15 -15.16 -3.84
C LEU A 385 -13.08 -14.06 -3.96
N SER A 386 -13.45 -12.79 -3.74
CA SER A 386 -12.48 -11.66 -3.69
C SER A 386 -11.34 -11.94 -2.70
N SER A 387 -11.64 -12.60 -1.58
CA SER A 387 -10.64 -13.07 -0.60
C SER A 387 -9.65 -14.08 -1.17
N ALA A 388 -10.11 -15.02 -2.01
CA ALA A 388 -9.26 -16.00 -2.67
C ALA A 388 -8.34 -15.34 -3.71
N VAL A 389 -8.84 -14.35 -4.44
CA VAL A 389 -8.06 -13.55 -5.40
C VAL A 389 -6.94 -12.78 -4.70
N VAL A 390 -7.28 -12.02 -3.65
CA VAL A 390 -6.28 -11.27 -2.87
C VAL A 390 -5.23 -12.20 -2.29
N ARG A 391 -5.64 -13.37 -1.80
CA ARG A 391 -4.73 -14.39 -1.27
C ARG A 391 -3.77 -14.94 -2.33
N ALA A 392 -4.28 -15.33 -3.50
CA ALA A 392 -3.47 -15.85 -4.59
C ALA A 392 -2.47 -14.80 -5.10
N ARG A 393 -2.93 -13.58 -5.34
CA ARG A 393 -2.07 -12.47 -5.80
C ARG A 393 -0.98 -12.11 -4.79
N MET A 394 -1.30 -12.13 -3.50
CA MET A 394 -0.30 -11.90 -2.46
C MET A 394 0.78 -13.00 -2.41
N GLN A 395 0.40 -14.27 -2.60
CA GLN A 395 1.39 -15.36 -2.70
C GLN A 395 2.32 -15.17 -3.91
N ILE A 396 1.77 -14.77 -5.06
CA ILE A 396 2.56 -14.40 -6.24
C ILE A 396 3.47 -13.19 -5.94
N ALA A 397 2.96 -12.17 -5.25
CA ALA A 397 3.67 -10.95 -4.93
C ALA A 397 4.85 -11.17 -3.96
N LEU A 398 4.73 -12.12 -3.02
CA LEU A 398 5.84 -12.49 -2.13
C LEU A 398 7.02 -13.10 -2.91
N ILE A 399 6.73 -13.93 -3.91
CA ILE A 399 7.75 -14.47 -4.83
C ILE A 399 8.33 -13.36 -5.69
N LYS A 400 7.47 -12.46 -6.19
CA LYS A 400 7.85 -11.29 -6.99
C LYS A 400 8.81 -10.39 -6.23
N ASP A 401 8.54 -10.09 -4.96
CA ASP A 401 9.42 -9.26 -4.11
C ASP A 401 10.84 -9.85 -4.00
N GLU A 402 10.97 -11.17 -3.89
CA GLU A 402 12.28 -11.83 -3.84
C GLU A 402 13.03 -11.74 -5.19
N LEU A 403 12.32 -11.92 -6.31
CA LEU A 403 12.90 -11.72 -7.64
C LEU A 403 13.36 -10.27 -7.84
N LEU A 404 12.54 -9.31 -7.45
CA LEU A 404 12.84 -7.88 -7.53
C LEU A 404 14.01 -7.49 -6.62
N GLU A 405 14.11 -8.09 -5.43
CA GLU A 405 15.25 -7.89 -4.54
C GLU A 405 16.55 -8.32 -5.22
N MET A 406 16.57 -9.49 -5.86
CA MET A 406 17.75 -9.96 -6.61
C MET A 406 18.02 -9.14 -7.88
N ALA A 407 16.98 -8.62 -8.53
CA ALA A 407 17.11 -7.85 -9.76
C ALA A 407 17.65 -6.44 -9.52
N LEU A 408 17.26 -5.81 -8.40
CA LEU A 408 17.54 -4.39 -8.11
C LEU A 408 18.64 -4.18 -7.06
N SER A 409 18.96 -5.20 -6.24
CA SER A 409 19.99 -5.07 -5.20
C SER A 409 21.40 -5.05 -5.78
N SER A 410 22.20 -4.09 -5.34
CA SER A 410 23.64 -4.05 -5.65
C SER A 410 24.46 -5.07 -4.87
N SER A 411 23.90 -5.61 -3.77
CA SER A 411 24.63 -6.45 -2.80
C SER A 411 24.20 -7.91 -2.84
N VAL A 412 22.93 -8.18 -3.16
CA VAL A 412 22.38 -9.53 -3.27
C VAL A 412 22.59 -10.01 -4.70
N LYS A 413 23.59 -10.88 -4.90
CA LYS A 413 23.81 -11.50 -6.21
C LYS A 413 22.85 -12.67 -6.37
N ALA A 414 22.07 -12.64 -7.44
CA ALA A 414 21.32 -13.80 -7.89
C ALA A 414 22.30 -14.96 -8.19
N THR A 415 21.95 -16.18 -7.79
CA THR A 415 22.67 -17.39 -8.18
C THR A 415 21.73 -18.29 -8.99
N PHE A 416 22.32 -19.19 -9.77
CA PHE A 416 21.56 -20.18 -10.52
C PHE A 416 20.64 -20.99 -9.60
N GLU A 417 21.17 -21.52 -8.50
CA GLU A 417 20.42 -22.38 -7.58
C GLU A 417 19.22 -21.64 -6.96
N ASN A 418 19.42 -20.38 -6.57
CA ASN A 418 18.35 -19.57 -5.99
C ASN A 418 17.26 -19.26 -7.02
N LEU A 419 17.63 -18.90 -8.26
CA LEU A 419 16.65 -18.61 -9.31
C LEU A 419 15.88 -19.86 -9.75
N THR A 420 16.54 -21.00 -9.85
CA THR A 420 15.89 -22.29 -10.16
C THR A 420 14.94 -22.70 -9.03
N GLU A 421 15.31 -22.52 -7.77
CA GLU A 421 14.43 -22.77 -6.62
C GLU A 421 13.19 -21.87 -6.65
N ILE A 422 13.39 -20.56 -6.85
CA ILE A 422 12.30 -19.58 -6.88
C ILE A 422 11.34 -19.86 -8.04
N LYS A 423 11.86 -20.24 -9.21
CA LYS A 423 11.07 -20.63 -10.38
C LYS A 423 10.22 -21.87 -10.09
N ALA A 424 10.83 -22.94 -9.57
CA ALA A 424 10.10 -24.17 -9.21
C ALA A 424 9.04 -23.88 -8.13
N ARG A 425 9.35 -23.00 -7.18
CA ARG A 425 8.38 -22.57 -6.15
C ARG A 425 7.25 -21.74 -6.74
N SER A 426 7.51 -20.88 -7.73
CA SER A 426 6.49 -20.13 -8.46
C SER A 426 5.52 -21.06 -9.18
N GLU A 427 6.05 -22.04 -9.94
CA GLU A 427 5.25 -23.06 -10.64
C GLU A 427 4.38 -23.85 -9.65
N LYS A 428 4.99 -24.41 -8.60
CA LYS A 428 4.30 -25.17 -7.55
C LYS A 428 3.24 -24.37 -6.79
N THR A 429 3.46 -23.06 -6.62
CA THR A 429 2.48 -22.18 -5.95
C THR A 429 1.24 -22.01 -6.82
N TYR A 430 1.43 -21.76 -8.12
CA TYR A 430 0.32 -21.63 -9.07
C TYR A 430 -0.45 -22.94 -9.25
N GLU A 431 0.24 -24.09 -9.34
CA GLU A 431 -0.37 -25.42 -9.43
C GLU A 431 -1.25 -25.79 -8.23
N ARG A 432 -0.99 -25.18 -7.06
CA ARG A 432 -1.77 -25.41 -5.84
C ARG A 432 -3.01 -24.53 -5.73
N PHE A 433 -3.18 -23.56 -6.61
CA PHE A 433 -4.38 -22.74 -6.58
C PHE A 433 -5.62 -23.57 -6.95
N PRO A 434 -6.76 -23.29 -6.31
CA PRO A 434 -8.04 -23.90 -6.67
C PRO A 434 -8.35 -23.77 -8.17
N PRO A 435 -8.99 -24.78 -8.81
CA PRO A 435 -9.25 -24.77 -10.25
C PRO A 435 -10.06 -23.56 -10.75
N ASN A 436 -10.94 -23.00 -9.91
CA ASN A 436 -11.69 -21.78 -10.20
C ASN A 436 -10.83 -20.51 -10.30
N LEU A 437 -9.58 -20.52 -9.82
CA LEU A 437 -8.61 -19.43 -10.03
C LEU A 437 -7.70 -19.64 -11.25
N ILE A 438 -7.84 -20.75 -11.97
CA ILE A 438 -7.02 -21.08 -13.12
C ILE A 438 -7.74 -20.69 -14.41
N HIS A 439 -7.03 -19.99 -15.30
CA HIS A 439 -7.57 -19.59 -16.61
C HIS A 439 -7.63 -20.78 -17.57
N GLY A 440 -8.78 -20.96 -18.22
CA GLY A 440 -9.00 -21.89 -19.33
C GLY A 440 -8.88 -21.20 -20.69
N ILE A 441 -8.38 -21.93 -21.69
CA ILE A 441 -8.01 -21.38 -23.01
C ILE A 441 -9.23 -20.88 -23.81
N ASP A 442 -10.40 -21.49 -23.61
CA ASP A 442 -11.61 -21.28 -24.44
C ASP A 442 -12.77 -20.65 -23.65
N GLU A 443 -12.48 -20.03 -22.50
CA GLU A 443 -13.53 -19.45 -21.63
C GLU A 443 -14.36 -18.37 -22.31
N LEU A 444 -13.75 -17.58 -23.19
CA LEU A 444 -14.41 -16.50 -23.92
C LEU A 444 -15.21 -16.99 -25.13
N ASP A 445 -15.13 -18.27 -25.48
CA ASP A 445 -15.98 -18.86 -26.52
C ASP A 445 -17.40 -19.12 -26.00
N ASP A 446 -17.57 -19.22 -24.68
CA ASP A 446 -18.87 -19.27 -24.04
C ASP A 446 -19.51 -17.87 -23.99
N PRO A 447 -20.66 -17.65 -24.68
CA PRO A 447 -21.33 -16.35 -24.70
C PRO A 447 -21.94 -15.95 -23.36
N ILE A 448 -22.17 -16.90 -22.44
CA ILE A 448 -22.76 -16.63 -21.12
C ILE A 448 -21.73 -16.63 -19.99
N CYS A 449 -20.42 -16.71 -20.31
CA CYS A 449 -19.41 -16.74 -19.26
C CYS A 449 -19.35 -15.43 -18.47
N ASP A 450 -19.00 -15.57 -17.19
CA ASP A 450 -18.78 -14.45 -16.29
C ASP A 450 -17.45 -13.78 -16.62
N VAL A 451 -17.54 -12.67 -17.35
CA VAL A 451 -16.38 -11.91 -17.85
C VAL A 451 -15.50 -11.37 -16.71
N GLU A 452 -16.08 -11.08 -15.54
CA GLU A 452 -15.31 -10.65 -14.36
C GLU A 452 -14.41 -11.79 -13.87
N ASN A 453 -14.97 -13.00 -13.79
CA ASN A 453 -14.22 -14.19 -13.42
C ASN A 453 -13.14 -14.56 -14.45
N VAL A 454 -13.40 -14.35 -15.75
CA VAL A 454 -12.36 -14.53 -16.79
C VAL A 454 -11.25 -13.49 -16.62
N TYR A 455 -11.58 -12.22 -16.43
CA TYR A 455 -10.61 -11.14 -16.22
C TYR A 455 -9.68 -11.46 -15.05
N VAL A 456 -10.23 -11.86 -13.90
CA VAL A 456 -9.48 -12.17 -12.69
C VAL A 456 -8.51 -13.34 -12.94
N ARG A 457 -8.96 -14.40 -13.62
CA ARG A 457 -8.11 -15.56 -13.92
C ARG A 457 -6.98 -15.22 -14.88
N ILE A 458 -7.25 -14.41 -15.91
CA ILE A 458 -6.23 -13.89 -16.81
C ILE A 458 -5.21 -13.06 -16.01
N LEU A 459 -5.66 -12.18 -15.11
CA LEU A 459 -4.79 -11.34 -14.29
C LEU A 459 -3.87 -12.18 -13.39
N ILE A 460 -4.41 -13.18 -12.67
CA ILE A 460 -3.61 -14.10 -11.83
C ILE A 460 -2.58 -14.83 -12.69
N ARG A 461 -2.96 -15.30 -13.89
CA ARG A 461 -2.04 -15.97 -14.82
C ARG A 461 -0.94 -15.03 -15.30
N LEU A 462 -1.27 -13.80 -15.69
CA LEU A 462 -0.31 -12.79 -16.13
C LEU A 462 0.70 -12.43 -15.03
N GLU A 463 0.25 -12.25 -13.78
CA GLU A 463 1.15 -11.95 -12.65
C GLU A 463 2.11 -13.11 -12.36
N HIS A 464 1.63 -14.35 -12.46
CA HIS A 464 2.47 -15.54 -12.33
C HIS A 464 3.48 -15.66 -13.48
N LEU A 465 3.05 -15.47 -14.73
CA LEU A 465 3.93 -15.48 -15.90
C LEU A 465 5.01 -14.40 -15.80
N GLN A 466 4.68 -13.22 -15.27
CA GLN A 466 5.66 -12.14 -15.08
C GLN A 466 6.76 -12.53 -14.08
N ASN A 467 6.45 -13.31 -13.04
CA ASN A 467 7.49 -13.86 -12.15
C ASN A 467 8.42 -14.83 -12.89
N LEU A 468 7.86 -15.72 -13.72
CA LEU A 468 8.67 -16.64 -14.53
C LEU A 468 9.52 -15.87 -15.54
N PHE A 469 8.95 -14.86 -16.21
CA PHE A 469 9.66 -13.95 -17.10
C PHE A 469 10.85 -13.29 -16.41
N PHE A 470 10.68 -12.74 -15.21
CA PHE A 470 11.80 -12.15 -14.46
C PHE A 470 12.85 -13.19 -14.07
N ALA A 471 12.45 -14.39 -13.65
CA ALA A 471 13.39 -15.46 -13.33
C ALA A 471 14.24 -15.86 -14.54
N GLU A 472 13.64 -16.08 -15.71
CA GLU A 472 14.37 -16.41 -16.93
C GLU A 472 15.33 -15.29 -17.35
N ARG A 473 14.88 -14.04 -17.27
CA ARG A 473 15.74 -12.89 -17.61
C ARG A 473 16.93 -12.75 -16.68
N LEU A 474 16.74 -13.01 -15.38
CA LEU A 474 17.85 -13.03 -14.43
C LEU A 474 18.82 -14.18 -14.70
N LEU A 475 18.33 -15.37 -15.08
CA LEU A 475 19.17 -16.50 -15.48
C LEU A 475 20.03 -16.16 -16.71
N LEU A 476 19.45 -15.51 -17.72
CA LEU A 476 20.20 -15.05 -18.91
C LEU A 476 21.27 -14.02 -18.54
N ARG A 477 20.98 -13.08 -17.63
CA ARG A 477 21.98 -12.10 -17.14
C ARG A 477 23.16 -12.75 -16.43
N LEU A 478 22.96 -13.91 -15.81
CA LEU A 478 24.04 -14.70 -15.21
C LEU A 478 24.84 -15.53 -16.24
N GLY A 479 24.49 -15.46 -17.53
CA GLY A 479 25.17 -16.17 -18.60
C GLY A 479 24.69 -17.62 -18.82
N HIS A 480 23.53 -17.98 -18.26
CA HIS A 480 22.91 -19.27 -18.55
C HIS A 480 22.29 -19.30 -19.95
N VAL A 481 22.24 -20.48 -20.54
CA VAL A 481 21.60 -20.71 -21.84
C VAL A 481 20.08 -20.66 -21.65
N ASP A 482 19.37 -19.97 -22.54
CA ASP A 482 17.91 -20.03 -22.59
C ASP A 482 17.51 -21.48 -22.89
N GLU A 483 16.79 -22.13 -21.97
CA GLU A 483 16.19 -23.45 -22.20
C GLU A 483 14.93 -23.36 -23.08
N ASN A 484 14.87 -22.37 -23.97
CA ASN A 484 13.72 -22.01 -24.81
C ASN A 484 12.44 -21.73 -24.00
N ARG A 485 12.54 -21.17 -22.79
CA ARG A 485 11.39 -20.93 -21.91
C ARG A 485 10.93 -19.47 -21.90
N LEU A 486 11.86 -18.52 -22.05
CA LEU A 486 11.53 -17.10 -22.04
C LEU A 486 10.58 -16.71 -23.18
N LEU A 487 10.81 -17.26 -24.38
CA LEU A 487 10.02 -16.94 -25.56
C LEU A 487 8.55 -17.45 -25.44
N PRO A 488 8.27 -18.72 -25.08
CA PRO A 488 6.92 -19.19 -24.81
C PRO A 488 6.18 -18.38 -23.73
N ILE A 489 6.84 -18.04 -22.62
CA ILE A 489 6.27 -17.20 -21.55
C ILE A 489 5.86 -15.83 -22.13
N SER A 490 6.77 -15.20 -22.87
CA SER A 490 6.54 -13.88 -23.48
C SER A 490 5.39 -13.92 -24.48
N PHE A 491 5.30 -14.99 -25.29
CA PHE A 491 4.23 -15.21 -26.25
C PHE A 491 2.87 -15.38 -25.56
N GLU A 492 2.83 -16.12 -24.44
CA GLU A 492 1.61 -16.31 -23.65
C GLU A 492 1.17 -14.99 -23.00
N MET A 493 2.09 -14.23 -22.40
CA MET A 493 1.79 -12.90 -21.84
C MET A 493 1.13 -11.98 -22.88
N VAL A 494 1.74 -11.84 -24.07
CA VAL A 494 1.15 -11.04 -25.17
C VAL A 494 -0.20 -11.60 -25.60
N THR A 495 -0.33 -12.92 -25.72
CA THR A 495 -1.58 -13.55 -26.16
C THR A 495 -2.73 -13.30 -25.19
N LEU A 496 -2.50 -13.45 -23.89
CA LEU A 496 -3.51 -13.24 -22.85
C LEU A 496 -3.91 -11.76 -22.76
N THR A 497 -2.95 -10.84 -22.78
CA THR A 497 -3.26 -9.41 -22.73
C THR A 497 -4.03 -8.93 -23.96
N LEU A 498 -3.79 -9.51 -25.14
CA LEU A 498 -4.54 -9.17 -26.36
C LEU A 498 -6.03 -9.54 -26.27
N LEU A 499 -6.42 -10.52 -25.44
CA LEU A 499 -7.82 -10.91 -25.27
C LEU A 499 -8.69 -9.73 -24.79
N PHE A 500 -8.14 -8.85 -23.96
CA PHE A 500 -8.85 -7.67 -23.47
C PHE A 500 -9.27 -6.74 -24.61
N TRP A 501 -8.40 -6.53 -25.60
CA TRP A 501 -8.68 -5.67 -26.74
C TRP A 501 -9.53 -6.35 -27.82
N THR A 502 -9.26 -7.63 -28.11
CA THR A 502 -10.02 -8.37 -29.13
C THR A 502 -11.45 -8.67 -28.69
N HIS A 503 -11.72 -8.69 -27.39
CA HIS A 503 -13.06 -8.82 -26.79
C HIS A 503 -13.44 -7.56 -25.97
N GLN A 504 -13.02 -6.37 -26.41
CA GLN A 504 -13.20 -5.09 -25.67
C GLN A 504 -14.67 -4.69 -25.42
N ASP A 505 -15.60 -5.28 -26.17
CA ASP A 505 -17.05 -5.14 -25.99
C ASP A 505 -17.52 -5.95 -24.78
N ARG A 506 -17.00 -7.17 -24.60
CA ARG A 506 -17.26 -7.99 -23.42
C ARG A 506 -16.60 -7.40 -22.16
N PHE A 507 -15.37 -6.91 -22.30
CA PHE A 507 -14.59 -6.31 -21.21
C PHE A 507 -14.85 -4.80 -21.04
N ALA A 508 -15.99 -4.28 -21.51
CA ALA A 508 -16.25 -2.84 -21.52
C ALA A 508 -16.15 -2.19 -20.14
N ASP A 509 -16.58 -2.88 -19.08
CA ASP A 509 -16.57 -2.37 -17.72
C ASP A 509 -15.18 -2.32 -17.06
N VAL A 510 -14.20 -3.03 -17.61
CA VAL A 510 -12.79 -3.02 -17.14
C VAL A 510 -11.86 -2.34 -18.15
N ARG A 511 -12.40 -1.62 -19.13
CA ARG A 511 -11.64 -0.97 -20.20
C ARG A 511 -10.55 -0.02 -19.68
N ARG A 512 -10.75 0.60 -18.51
CA ARG A 512 -9.78 1.49 -17.87
C ARG A 512 -8.50 0.77 -17.41
N ASP A 513 -8.56 -0.56 -17.23
CA ASP A 513 -7.39 -1.35 -16.86
C ASP A 513 -6.48 -1.68 -18.06
N PHE A 514 -6.96 -1.47 -19.29
CA PHE A 514 -6.29 -1.98 -20.48
C PHE A 514 -4.89 -1.41 -20.66
N GLU A 515 -4.72 -0.12 -20.34
CA GLU A 515 -3.46 0.61 -20.54
C GLU A 515 -2.34 0.08 -19.64
N TRP A 516 -2.61 -0.10 -18.35
CA TRP A 516 -1.62 -0.64 -17.43
C TRP A 516 -1.37 -2.13 -17.69
N LEU A 517 -2.40 -2.92 -18.05
CA LEU A 517 -2.24 -4.34 -18.42
C LEU A 517 -1.35 -4.51 -19.66
N LEU A 518 -1.56 -3.65 -20.65
CA LEU A 518 -0.78 -3.59 -21.89
C LEU A 518 0.69 -3.31 -21.58
N MET A 519 0.95 -2.27 -20.80
CA MET A 519 2.31 -1.84 -20.47
C MET A 519 3.02 -2.77 -19.47
N ALA A 520 2.31 -3.35 -18.50
CA ALA A 520 2.88 -4.25 -17.51
C ALA A 520 3.26 -5.63 -18.07
N PHE A 521 2.50 -6.14 -19.04
CA PHE A 521 2.62 -7.54 -19.48
C PHE A 521 2.92 -7.68 -20.96
N ALA A 522 2.14 -7.06 -21.85
CA ALA A 522 2.32 -7.25 -23.29
C ALA A 522 3.51 -6.49 -23.87
N ALA A 523 3.81 -5.28 -23.39
CA ALA A 523 4.98 -4.54 -23.88
C ALA A 523 6.32 -5.28 -23.61
N PRO A 524 6.60 -5.79 -22.38
CA PRO A 524 7.79 -6.60 -22.12
C PRO A 524 7.84 -7.89 -22.96
N GLY A 525 6.71 -8.61 -23.06
CA GLY A 525 6.63 -9.82 -23.87
C GLY A 525 6.83 -9.54 -25.37
N GLY A 526 6.25 -8.46 -25.87
CA GLY A 526 6.40 -7.97 -27.24
C GLY A 526 7.84 -7.64 -27.58
N GLY A 527 8.60 -7.07 -26.64
CA GLY A 527 10.04 -6.85 -26.78
C GLY A 527 10.82 -8.15 -27.05
N ILE A 528 10.53 -9.23 -26.32
CA ILE A 528 11.16 -10.54 -26.56
C ILE A 528 10.75 -11.12 -27.91
N LEU A 529 9.47 -11.00 -28.28
CA LEU A 529 8.98 -11.43 -29.59
C LEU A 529 9.67 -10.67 -30.75
N CYS A 530 9.91 -9.37 -30.58
CA CYS A 530 10.69 -8.57 -31.53
C CYS A 530 12.14 -9.05 -31.66
N LEU A 531 12.80 -9.36 -30.53
CA LEU A 531 14.16 -9.90 -30.53
C LEU A 531 14.24 -11.24 -31.27
N GLU A 532 13.27 -12.13 -31.08
CA GLU A 532 13.19 -13.40 -31.81
C GLU A 532 13.04 -13.19 -33.33
N LEU A 533 12.31 -12.17 -33.77
CA LEU A 533 12.24 -11.85 -35.21
C LEU A 533 13.56 -11.31 -35.76
N LEU A 534 14.30 -10.52 -34.97
CA LEU A 534 15.60 -9.97 -35.36
C LEU A 534 16.71 -11.03 -35.32
N ARG A 535 16.66 -11.95 -34.37
CA ARG A 535 17.64 -13.02 -34.14
C ARG A 535 16.93 -14.36 -33.93
N PRO A 536 16.48 -15.02 -35.03
CA PRO A 536 15.72 -16.26 -34.92
C PRO A 536 16.52 -17.38 -34.27
N THR A 537 15.95 -17.97 -33.22
CA THR A 537 16.51 -19.14 -32.50
C THR A 537 15.98 -20.46 -33.06
N PHE A 538 14.84 -20.43 -33.77
CA PHE A 538 14.26 -21.60 -34.44
C PHE A 538 13.76 -21.27 -35.87
N ARG A 539 13.44 -22.31 -36.64
CA ARG A 539 12.87 -22.18 -38.00
C ARG A 539 11.49 -22.82 -38.07
N GLY A 540 10.53 -22.09 -38.62
CA GLY A 540 9.15 -22.57 -38.78
C GLY A 540 8.37 -22.51 -37.47
N THR A 541 8.22 -23.67 -36.83
CA THR A 541 7.50 -23.84 -35.56
C THR A 541 8.49 -24.18 -34.45
N HIS A 542 8.25 -23.64 -33.26
CA HIS A 542 9.08 -23.85 -32.09
C HIS A 542 9.06 -25.33 -31.67
N PRO A 543 10.22 -25.94 -31.34
CA PRO A 543 10.29 -27.36 -30.98
C PRO A 543 9.38 -27.75 -29.80
N ASP A 544 9.36 -26.92 -28.77
CA ASP A 544 8.64 -27.20 -27.51
C ASP A 544 7.25 -26.57 -27.44
N SER A 545 6.83 -25.80 -28.45
CA SER A 545 5.56 -25.07 -28.42
C SER A 545 4.93 -25.00 -29.82
N PRO A 546 3.98 -25.90 -30.14
CA PRO A 546 3.41 -25.99 -31.50
C PRO A 546 2.58 -24.77 -31.89
N LYS A 547 2.09 -24.00 -30.90
CA LYS A 547 1.35 -22.74 -31.13
C LYS A 547 2.29 -21.58 -31.50
N LEU A 548 3.59 -21.74 -31.28
CA LEU A 548 4.59 -20.69 -31.47
C LEU A 548 5.31 -20.91 -32.80
N SER A 549 5.02 -20.06 -33.77
CA SER A 549 5.67 -20.04 -35.08
C SER A 549 6.07 -18.61 -35.44
N ARG A 550 6.98 -18.44 -36.41
CA ARG A 550 7.34 -17.10 -36.90
C ARG A 550 6.11 -16.32 -37.37
N SER A 551 5.15 -16.97 -38.03
CA SER A 551 3.91 -16.32 -38.48
C SER A 551 3.02 -15.94 -37.30
N ALA A 552 2.92 -16.77 -36.27
CA ALA A 552 2.16 -16.46 -35.06
C ALA A 552 2.76 -15.26 -34.31
N ILE A 553 4.10 -15.17 -34.21
CA ILE A 553 4.78 -14.01 -33.62
C ILE A 553 4.41 -12.73 -34.37
N ILE A 554 4.52 -12.73 -35.71
CA ILE A 554 4.17 -11.57 -36.54
C ILE A 554 2.71 -11.17 -36.31
N GLN A 555 1.78 -12.12 -36.33
CA GLN A 555 0.36 -11.85 -36.11
C GLN A 555 0.10 -11.22 -34.74
N LYS A 556 0.70 -11.75 -33.67
CA LYS A 556 0.54 -11.21 -32.30
C LYS A 556 1.13 -9.80 -32.19
N LEU A 557 2.31 -9.55 -32.77
CA LEU A 557 2.90 -8.22 -32.80
C LEU A 557 2.07 -7.22 -33.62
N SER A 558 1.48 -7.64 -34.74
CA SER A 558 0.57 -6.78 -35.52
C SER A 558 -0.69 -6.41 -34.73
N LEU A 559 -1.29 -7.35 -34.00
CA LEU A 559 -2.41 -7.06 -33.10
C LEU A 559 -1.98 -6.13 -31.96
N LEU A 560 -0.78 -6.34 -31.42
CA LEU A 560 -0.21 -5.51 -30.35
C LEU A 560 0.01 -4.06 -30.79
N ILE A 561 0.46 -3.82 -32.03
CA ILE A 561 0.50 -2.48 -32.63
C ILE A 561 -0.89 -1.85 -32.63
N GLY A 562 -1.92 -2.60 -33.02
CA GLY A 562 -3.32 -2.12 -33.02
C GLY A 562 -3.82 -1.75 -31.61
N PHE A 563 -3.46 -2.55 -30.61
CA PHE A 563 -3.83 -2.26 -29.21
C PHE A 563 -3.06 -1.06 -28.66
N LEU A 564 -1.75 -0.94 -28.92
CA LEU A 564 -0.95 0.23 -28.54
C LEU A 564 -1.43 1.50 -29.22
N ASP A 565 -1.86 1.44 -30.48
CA ASP A 565 -2.42 2.57 -31.22
C ASP A 565 -3.82 2.99 -30.71
N TRP A 566 -4.53 2.09 -30.03
CA TRP A 566 -5.84 2.39 -29.44
C TRP A 566 -5.69 3.29 -28.20
N VAL A 567 -4.58 3.18 -27.46
CA VAL A 567 -4.25 4.07 -26.33
C VAL A 567 -3.66 5.38 -26.89
N ARG A 568 -4.46 6.46 -26.89
CA ARG A 568 -4.08 7.75 -27.47
C ARG A 568 -4.26 8.89 -26.49
N ALA A 569 -3.45 9.94 -26.63
CA ALA A 569 -3.60 11.16 -25.83
C ALA A 569 -5.06 11.67 -25.85
N PRO A 570 -5.64 12.04 -24.68
CA PRO A 570 -4.98 12.28 -23.39
C PRO A 570 -4.93 11.07 -22.43
N ALA A 571 -5.03 9.84 -22.93
CA ALA A 571 -4.96 8.64 -22.09
C ALA A 571 -3.68 8.54 -21.24
N PRO A 572 -3.75 7.96 -20.03
CA PRO A 572 -2.58 7.54 -19.27
C PRO A 572 -1.63 6.67 -20.12
N ASN A 573 -0.33 6.79 -19.86
CA ASN A 573 0.70 6.00 -20.54
C ASN A 573 0.71 6.10 -22.09
N ALA A 574 0.01 7.06 -22.71
CA ALA A 574 -0.09 7.18 -24.17
C ALA A 574 1.29 7.35 -24.83
N ASP A 575 2.19 8.12 -24.22
CA ASP A 575 3.55 8.31 -24.74
C ASP A 575 4.34 6.99 -24.69
N LEU A 576 4.27 6.25 -23.58
CA LEU A 576 4.91 4.94 -23.45
C LEU A 576 4.36 3.92 -24.48
N CYS A 577 3.04 3.96 -24.73
CA CYS A 577 2.40 3.11 -25.73
C CYS A 577 2.88 3.47 -27.15
N ALA A 578 3.00 4.77 -27.45
CA ALA A 578 3.48 5.26 -28.74
C ALA A 578 4.94 4.85 -29.00
N ASP A 579 5.80 4.93 -27.98
CA ASP A 579 7.20 4.49 -28.07
C ASP A 579 7.30 2.98 -28.32
N CYS A 580 6.56 2.17 -27.56
CA CYS A 580 6.50 0.72 -27.76
C CYS A 580 6.00 0.36 -29.15
N LYS A 581 4.95 1.06 -29.63
CA LYS A 581 4.40 0.88 -30.97
C LYS A 581 5.44 1.15 -32.04
N ALA A 582 6.18 2.26 -31.93
CA ALA A 582 7.19 2.65 -32.90
C ALA A 582 8.30 1.58 -33.03
N VAL A 583 8.76 1.04 -31.90
CA VAL A 583 9.77 -0.04 -31.88
C VAL A 583 9.24 -1.30 -32.55
N ILE A 584 8.05 -1.78 -32.14
CA ILE A 584 7.48 -3.02 -32.70
C ILE A 584 7.21 -2.87 -34.20
N GLN A 585 6.68 -1.72 -34.62
CA GLN A 585 6.42 -1.43 -36.02
C GLN A 585 7.71 -1.40 -36.84
N GLY A 586 8.78 -0.77 -36.35
CA GLY A 586 10.09 -0.78 -37.02
C GLY A 586 10.65 -2.18 -37.21
N VAL A 587 10.50 -3.07 -36.21
CA VAL A 587 10.95 -4.48 -36.31
C VAL A 587 10.15 -5.26 -37.35
N LEU A 588 8.82 -5.06 -37.41
CA LEU A 588 7.98 -5.69 -38.43
C LEU A 588 8.28 -5.16 -39.82
N ASP A 589 8.42 -3.84 -39.99
CA ASP A 589 8.73 -3.23 -41.28
C ASP A 589 10.08 -3.72 -41.81
N HIS A 590 11.10 -3.83 -40.95
CA HIS A 590 12.38 -4.44 -41.31
C HIS A 590 12.20 -5.89 -41.76
N ASN A 591 11.47 -6.70 -41.00
CA ASN A 591 11.31 -8.14 -41.27
C ASN A 591 10.42 -8.47 -42.47
N LEU A 592 9.49 -7.59 -42.83
CA LEU A 592 8.52 -7.80 -43.91
C LEU A 592 8.95 -7.12 -45.22
N ASN A 593 9.67 -6.00 -45.15
CA ASN A 593 10.09 -5.23 -46.32
C ASN A 593 11.56 -5.43 -46.70
N ALA A 594 12.38 -6.13 -45.89
CA ALA A 594 13.76 -6.44 -46.26
C ALA A 594 13.81 -7.20 -47.60
N PRO A 595 14.68 -6.79 -48.55
CA PRO A 595 14.75 -7.44 -49.85
C PRO A 595 15.19 -8.90 -49.70
N ILE A 596 14.61 -9.78 -50.52
CA ILE A 596 14.84 -11.25 -50.58
C ILE A 596 16.31 -11.62 -50.95
N ALA A 597 17.21 -10.64 -51.09
CA ALA A 597 18.61 -10.87 -51.40
C ALA A 597 19.35 -11.38 -50.15
N GLY A 598 19.83 -12.63 -50.25
CA GLY A 598 20.37 -13.41 -49.15
C GLY A 598 21.48 -12.73 -48.34
N GLY A 599 21.44 -13.01 -47.04
CA GLY A 599 22.58 -13.10 -46.13
C GLY A 599 23.56 -11.93 -46.15
N GLY A 600 23.41 -11.02 -45.19
CA GLY A 600 24.47 -10.08 -44.81
C GLY A 600 24.10 -8.62 -45.05
N ALA A 601 23.25 -8.07 -44.20
CA ALA A 601 23.13 -6.63 -44.01
C ALA A 601 23.06 -6.27 -42.52
N LEU A 602 23.58 -7.14 -41.64
CA LEU A 602 23.76 -6.82 -40.23
C LEU A 602 25.00 -5.94 -39.99
N ASP A 603 25.89 -5.80 -40.98
CA ASP A 603 27.18 -5.09 -40.88
C ASP A 603 27.10 -3.57 -41.17
N THR A 604 25.94 -3.02 -41.50
CA THR A 604 25.82 -1.59 -41.91
C THR A 604 24.95 -0.72 -41.00
N LEU A 605 24.41 -1.25 -39.91
CA LEU A 605 23.94 -0.42 -38.80
C LEU A 605 24.89 -0.62 -37.63
N ASP A 606 25.76 0.36 -37.46
CA ASP A 606 26.61 0.55 -36.29
C ASP A 606 25.71 0.83 -35.08
N TRP A 607 25.10 -0.22 -34.56
CA TRP A 607 24.54 -0.23 -33.23
C TRP A 607 25.72 -0.36 -32.28
N ASP A 608 26.39 0.77 -31.98
CA ASP A 608 27.24 0.96 -30.80
C ASP A 608 26.38 0.88 -29.52
N ILE A 609 25.60 -0.21 -29.42
CA ILE A 609 24.95 -0.70 -28.22
C ILE A 609 25.96 -1.72 -27.68
N PRO A 610 26.47 -1.58 -26.45
CA PRO A 610 27.38 -2.55 -25.86
C PRO A 610 26.86 -3.98 -26.05
N MET A 611 27.77 -4.93 -26.21
CA MET A 611 27.54 -6.35 -26.52
C MET A 611 26.78 -7.15 -25.45
N GLN A 612 25.70 -6.60 -24.91
CA GLN A 612 24.55 -7.26 -24.32
C GLN A 612 23.37 -6.33 -24.64
N PRO A 613 22.27 -6.80 -25.27
CA PRO A 613 21.04 -6.03 -25.21
C PRO A 613 20.55 -6.11 -23.77
N ASP A 614 21.16 -5.30 -22.90
CA ASP A 614 20.61 -4.87 -21.63
C ASP A 614 19.34 -4.10 -21.99
N PHE A 615 18.25 -4.85 -22.20
CA PHE A 615 16.98 -4.43 -21.62
C PHE A 615 17.18 -4.42 -20.11
N ASN A 616 18.04 -3.55 -19.59
CA ASN A 616 17.98 -3.18 -18.20
C ASN A 616 16.54 -2.72 -17.93
N PHE A 617 16.18 -2.56 -16.67
CA PHE A 617 14.96 -1.85 -16.33
C PHE A 617 14.93 -0.40 -16.90
N ASP A 618 15.88 0.02 -17.73
CA ASP A 618 16.03 1.27 -18.48
C ASP A 618 14.84 1.68 -19.37
N LEU A 619 13.96 0.77 -19.81
CA LEU A 619 12.67 1.21 -20.42
C LEU A 619 11.73 1.84 -19.36
N LEU A 620 12.05 1.64 -18.08
CA LEU A 620 11.33 2.09 -16.90
C LEU A 620 12.19 3.01 -16.01
N ASP A 621 13.49 3.16 -16.30
CA ASP A 621 14.42 4.00 -15.54
C ASP A 621 14.30 5.45 -16.00
N THR A 622 13.77 6.32 -15.13
CA THR A 622 13.58 7.76 -15.38
C THR A 622 14.83 8.58 -15.00
N PHE A 623 16.02 7.96 -14.94
CA PHE A 623 17.26 8.61 -14.51
C PHE A 623 18.41 8.50 -15.52
N ASP A 624 18.22 9.11 -16.70
CA ASP A 624 19.23 9.23 -17.76
C ASP A 624 20.51 10.04 -17.39
N TRP A 625 20.60 10.63 -16.20
CA TRP A 625 21.69 11.56 -15.84
C TRP A 625 22.75 11.00 -14.87
N LEU A 626 22.74 9.70 -14.56
CA LEU A 626 23.70 9.08 -13.64
C LEU A 626 24.71 8.12 -14.29
N ARG A 627 24.84 8.09 -15.63
CA ARG A 627 25.88 7.31 -16.29
C ARG A 627 27.27 7.99 -16.14
N PRO A 628 28.33 7.28 -15.71
CA PRO A 628 29.66 7.85 -15.45
C PRO A 628 30.50 8.09 -16.72
N GLU A 629 29.88 8.53 -17.81
CA GLU A 629 30.54 8.79 -19.10
C GLU A 629 30.66 10.29 -19.39
N GLN A 630 31.26 11.04 -18.47
CA GLN A 630 31.79 12.38 -18.77
C GLN A 630 33.07 12.64 -17.97
N LEU A 631 34.08 11.79 -18.14
CA LEU A 631 35.45 12.10 -17.72
C LEU A 631 36.45 11.66 -18.79
N THR A 632 36.32 12.21 -20.00
CA THR A 632 37.47 12.39 -20.88
C THR A 632 37.98 13.82 -20.70
N ILE A 633 39.00 13.98 -19.87
CA ILE A 633 39.79 15.21 -19.78
C ILE A 633 40.62 15.31 -21.08
N PRO A 634 40.57 16.43 -21.82
CA PRO A 634 41.42 16.59 -22.99
C PRO A 634 42.86 16.88 -22.55
N THR A 635 43.82 16.18 -23.17
CA THR A 635 45.26 16.47 -23.09
C THR A 635 45.61 17.83 -23.67
#